data_AF-A0A927M3Y3-F1
#
_entry.id   AF-A0A927M3Y3-F1
#
_cell.length_a   1.000
_cell.length_b   1.000
_cell.length_c   1.000
_cell.angle_alpha   90.00
_cell.angle_beta   90.00
_cell.angle_gamma   90.00
#
_symmetry.space_group_name_H-M   'P 1'
#
loop_
_entity.id
_entity.type
_entity.pdbx_description
1 polymer ?
#
loop_
_entity_poly.entity_id
_entity_poly.type
_entity_poly.pdbx_seq_one_letter_code
_entity_poly.pdbx_strand_id
1 'polypeptide(L)'
;MPPRFIHRPLALASVVALGATAAIAGTTAVQASPAGTGNVLTSSNGSTSITFSSGAKLTLDSPEDPTITTMHGAAWAPDGSRAIFATENGRIATVRHNEGWDYWWMSAPDNVQRRDPSYRGDGIGVLWAAKQAGQPWRLEVQVSSGGFTANPISPQDGRHYLAPDSGPGSLFVYQTQADSGGVPSGTPDVGVFDPNTDDGFQTILSNASNPAMAPNGKKVAFIRSDGTRNQVWVANIDGSNVVQVTSNAANHDNPVWSPDGNTVAFSQNTGVATAPANGSGAATPTTVANLSGVPSYQPRRSDKVVRVFGQNRYTTAAAVSQSHWATASNASDPRQSAEGVVLSRSDLFADALGGAALAAAKQGPLLMTHPNGLDVTTRTEIQRILAPGKTVYLLGSPGAISTTVENQVTALGYQVKRLAGQNRYTTSLAIADEINPEPTWVFAATGANFPDALAAGAAAGSFNTPGSDEAAVVILTRDYVLDPATETYLNELNERSVVVGVGLQGKTATAQYNPIEIYGTNRYETALMTAWGFFGGTAYAGIATGADWPDALAGGALMATINGPMLLTRGGASTLSLEPELFLDEHSGSLHSGLIFGSAGVVATGQQAGVGTWISGPGGYTQVQNPTNIGINGAVGVNSAAKSKRAKTATEPTGRRTPEQIRASLAELQERLER
;
A
#
# COMPACT_ATOMS: atom_id res chain seq x y z
N MET A 1 19.08 -25.07 36.17
CA MET A 1 19.69 -25.76 35.02
C MET A 1 19.26 -24.99 33.78
N PRO A 2 20.17 -24.38 33.01
CA PRO A 2 19.77 -23.62 31.83
C PRO A 2 19.42 -24.58 30.68
N PRO A 3 18.32 -24.38 29.95
CA PRO A 3 18.09 -25.11 28.72
C PRO A 3 19.07 -24.60 27.65
N ARG A 4 19.69 -25.56 26.97
CA ARG A 4 20.65 -25.36 25.89
C ARG A 4 19.99 -24.63 24.72
N PHE A 5 20.53 -23.47 24.37
CA PHE A 5 20.30 -22.83 23.08
C PHE A 5 20.91 -23.71 21.99
N ILE A 6 20.08 -24.27 21.12
CA ILE A 6 20.54 -24.82 19.85
C ILE A 6 20.62 -23.63 18.89
N HIS A 7 21.83 -23.11 18.70
CA HIS A 7 22.12 -22.26 17.55
C HIS A 7 21.81 -23.08 16.29
N ARG A 8 20.70 -22.78 15.62
CA ARG A 8 20.53 -23.16 14.21
C ARG A 8 21.25 -22.11 13.39
N PRO A 9 22.26 -22.47 12.57
CA PRO A 9 22.78 -21.54 11.60
C PRO A 9 21.65 -21.22 10.61
N LEU A 10 21.27 -19.96 10.50
CA LEU A 10 20.62 -19.47 9.28
C LEU A 10 21.57 -19.83 8.14
N ALA A 11 21.15 -20.78 7.31
CA ALA A 11 21.80 -20.99 6.03
C ALA A 11 21.54 -19.71 5.22
N LEU A 12 22.53 -18.80 5.21
CA LEU A 12 22.64 -17.80 4.17
C LEU A 12 22.62 -18.56 2.84
N ALA A 13 21.48 -18.58 2.17
CA ALA A 13 21.41 -18.85 0.76
C ALA A 13 21.97 -17.64 0.02
N SER A 14 23.29 -17.42 0.13
CA SER A 14 24.06 -16.66 -0.85
C SER A 14 24.13 -17.51 -2.12
N VAL A 15 23.01 -17.64 -2.82
CA VAL A 15 23.04 -18.14 -4.19
C VAL A 15 23.51 -16.98 -5.05
N VAL A 16 24.77 -17.09 -5.48
CA VAL A 16 25.28 -16.40 -6.65
C VAL A 16 24.22 -16.57 -7.76
N ALA A 17 23.49 -15.51 -8.08
CA ALA A 17 22.64 -15.44 -9.26
C ALA A 17 23.55 -15.42 -10.50
N LEU A 18 24.13 -16.58 -10.84
CA LEU A 18 24.54 -16.88 -12.19
C LEU A 18 23.27 -17.01 -13.01
N GLY A 19 23.12 -16.13 -13.99
CA GLY A 19 21.93 -16.03 -14.82
C GLY A 19 21.44 -17.38 -15.32
N ALA A 20 20.23 -17.73 -14.91
CA ALA A 20 19.40 -18.70 -15.60
C ALA A 20 18.04 -18.05 -15.84
N THR A 21 17.98 -17.18 -16.84
CA THR A 21 16.76 -16.99 -17.63
C THR A 21 16.34 -18.34 -18.20
N ALA A 22 15.53 -19.10 -17.46
CA ALA A 22 14.70 -20.12 -18.05
C ALA A 22 13.55 -19.40 -18.76
N ALA A 23 13.84 -18.92 -19.97
CA ALA A 23 12.82 -18.53 -20.93
C ALA A 23 11.92 -19.75 -21.16
N ILE A 24 10.66 -19.66 -20.74
CA ILE A 24 9.64 -20.64 -21.13
C ILE A 24 9.32 -20.35 -22.60
N ALA A 25 9.93 -21.11 -23.51
CA ALA A 25 9.66 -21.05 -24.95
C ALA A 25 9.34 -22.44 -25.51
N GLY A 26 8.19 -22.53 -26.21
CA GLY A 26 7.74 -23.64 -27.07
C GLY A 26 6.95 -24.72 -26.33
N THR A 27 5.74 -25.14 -26.71
CA THR A 27 5.16 -25.25 -28.06
C THR A 27 3.62 -25.07 -28.08
N THR A 28 3.13 -24.69 -29.25
CA THR A 28 1.74 -24.40 -29.66
C THR A 28 0.66 -25.42 -29.22
N ALA A 29 -0.41 -24.93 -28.59
CA ALA A 29 -1.82 -25.13 -29.00
C ALA A 29 -2.81 -24.38 -28.08
N VAL A 30 -3.58 -23.47 -28.69
CA VAL A 30 -4.84 -22.84 -28.25
C VAL A 30 -4.85 -22.17 -26.87
N GLN A 31 -4.28 -20.96 -26.80
CA GLN A 31 -4.59 -20.01 -25.73
C GLN A 31 -5.94 -19.34 -25.99
N ALA A 32 -6.90 -19.53 -25.09
CA ALA A 32 -7.95 -18.55 -24.89
C ALA A 32 -7.36 -17.39 -24.07
N SER A 33 -6.77 -16.43 -24.76
CA SER A 33 -6.56 -15.08 -24.25
C SER A 33 -6.76 -14.11 -25.42
N PRO A 34 -7.92 -13.43 -25.53
CA PRO A 34 -8.07 -12.32 -26.46
C PRO A 34 -7.17 -11.16 -26.02
N ALA A 35 -6.72 -10.39 -27.01
CA ALA A 35 -5.56 -9.52 -26.97
C ALA A 35 -5.61 -8.41 -25.90
N GLY A 36 -4.54 -8.30 -25.09
CA GLY A 36 -4.34 -7.15 -24.20
C GLY A 36 -3.14 -7.22 -23.26
N THR A 37 -3.15 -8.11 -22.25
CA THR A 37 -2.10 -8.17 -21.21
C THR A 37 -2.04 -9.56 -20.58
N GLY A 38 -0.84 -10.01 -20.21
CA GLY A 38 -0.43 -11.41 -19.99
C GLY A 38 -1.05 -12.22 -18.86
N ASN A 39 -2.33 -12.06 -18.52
CA ASN A 39 -2.95 -12.74 -17.38
C ASN A 39 -3.12 -14.25 -17.62
N VAL A 40 -3.03 -15.05 -16.56
CA VAL A 40 -3.06 -16.52 -16.65
C VAL A 40 -4.23 -17.08 -15.86
N LEU A 41 -5.06 -17.90 -16.50
CA LEU A 41 -6.12 -18.62 -15.80
C LEU A 41 -5.51 -19.72 -14.93
N THR A 42 -5.94 -19.76 -13.68
CA THR A 42 -5.56 -20.71 -12.64
C THR A 42 -6.80 -21.36 -12.04
N SER A 43 -6.62 -22.43 -11.26
CA SER A 43 -7.70 -23.00 -10.46
C SER A 43 -7.21 -23.58 -9.14
N SER A 44 -8.11 -23.62 -8.15
CA SER A 44 -7.94 -24.31 -6.87
C SER A 44 -9.06 -25.31 -6.66
N ASN A 45 -8.74 -26.50 -6.15
CA ASN A 45 -9.68 -27.62 -6.03
C ASN A 45 -9.73 -28.22 -4.62
N GLY A 46 -9.32 -27.46 -3.60
CA GLY A 46 -9.20 -27.97 -2.23
C GLY A 46 -7.94 -28.83 -2.01
N SER A 47 -7.00 -28.85 -2.94
CA SER A 47 -5.64 -29.36 -2.70
C SER A 47 -4.73 -28.28 -2.13
N THR A 48 -3.49 -28.63 -1.77
CA THR A 48 -2.44 -27.69 -1.38
C THR A 48 -1.81 -26.94 -2.56
N SER A 49 -2.48 -26.85 -3.72
CA SER A 49 -1.89 -26.21 -4.89
C SER A 49 -2.87 -25.37 -5.71
N ILE A 50 -2.36 -24.26 -6.24
CA ILE A 50 -2.98 -23.50 -7.32
C ILE A 50 -2.39 -24.01 -8.63
N THR A 51 -3.24 -24.53 -9.52
CA THR A 51 -2.81 -25.05 -10.81
C THR A 51 -2.98 -23.97 -11.88
N PHE A 52 -1.93 -23.74 -12.66
CA PHE A 52 -1.97 -22.86 -13.82
C PHE A 52 -2.49 -23.61 -15.04
N SER A 53 -3.10 -22.90 -15.98
CA SER A 53 -3.55 -23.48 -17.27
C SER A 53 -2.42 -24.16 -18.07
N SER A 54 -1.16 -23.77 -17.84
CA SER A 54 0.03 -24.45 -18.38
C SER A 54 0.30 -25.84 -17.78
N GLY A 55 -0.37 -26.21 -16.70
CA GLY A 55 -0.10 -27.39 -15.88
C GLY A 55 0.93 -27.17 -14.76
N ALA A 56 1.60 -26.01 -14.73
CA ALA A 56 2.45 -25.63 -13.60
C ALA A 56 1.62 -25.51 -12.32
N LYS A 57 2.25 -25.65 -11.16
CA LYS A 57 1.59 -25.56 -9.85
C LYS A 57 2.36 -24.64 -8.92
N LEU A 58 1.64 -23.78 -8.23
CA LEU A 58 2.10 -23.14 -7.00
C LEU A 58 1.61 -24.03 -5.85
N THR A 59 2.52 -24.81 -5.27
CA THR A 59 2.19 -25.74 -4.20
C THR A 59 2.58 -25.11 -2.88
N LEU A 60 1.64 -25.09 -1.93
CA LEU A 60 1.94 -24.87 -0.52
C LEU A 60 2.70 -26.10 -0.02
N ASP A 61 3.91 -25.87 0.43
CA ASP A 61 4.63 -26.82 1.27
C ASP A 61 4.85 -26.12 2.62
N SER A 62 4.06 -26.54 3.61
CA SER A 62 3.98 -25.94 4.94
C SER A 62 4.66 -26.86 5.96
N PRO A 63 6.00 -26.83 6.08
CA PRO A 63 6.69 -27.56 7.13
C PRO A 63 6.39 -26.96 8.53
N GLU A 64 5.95 -25.70 8.59
CA GLU A 64 5.67 -24.98 9.84
C GLU A 64 4.30 -25.28 10.43
N ASP A 65 3.26 -25.43 9.59
CA ASP A 65 1.93 -25.87 10.00
C ASP A 65 1.45 -27.04 9.11
N PRO A 66 1.78 -28.29 9.46
CA PRO A 66 1.38 -29.46 8.69
C PRO A 66 -0.12 -29.74 8.76
N THR A 67 -0.89 -28.95 9.53
CA THR A 67 -2.34 -29.08 9.61
C THR A 67 -3.06 -28.38 8.47
N ILE A 68 -2.34 -27.65 7.60
CA ILE A 68 -2.88 -27.08 6.37
C ILE A 68 -2.81 -28.13 5.27
N THR A 69 -3.97 -28.58 4.82
CA THR A 69 -4.10 -29.61 3.78
C THR A 69 -4.93 -29.15 2.59
N THR A 70 -5.61 -28.00 2.69
CA THR A 70 -6.45 -27.49 1.58
C THR A 70 -6.30 -25.99 1.31
N MET A 71 -6.41 -25.64 0.02
CA MET A 71 -6.63 -24.27 -0.47
C MET A 71 -8.01 -24.17 -1.13
N HIS A 72 -8.87 -23.34 -0.58
CA HIS A 72 -10.20 -23.06 -1.11
C HIS A 72 -10.34 -21.61 -1.56
N GLY A 73 -10.91 -21.42 -2.76
CA GLY A 73 -11.28 -20.10 -3.26
C GLY A 73 -10.09 -19.18 -3.44
N ALA A 74 -9.00 -19.67 -4.04
CA ALA A 74 -7.80 -18.87 -4.21
C ALA A 74 -8.06 -17.65 -5.13
N ALA A 75 -7.74 -16.46 -4.65
CA ALA A 75 -7.86 -15.21 -5.40
C ALA A 75 -6.52 -14.48 -5.47
N TRP A 76 -6.21 -13.88 -6.61
CA TRP A 76 -4.94 -13.19 -6.82
C TRP A 76 -5.04 -11.71 -6.46
N ALA A 77 -3.96 -11.17 -5.91
CA ALA A 77 -3.78 -9.73 -5.75
C ALA A 77 -3.81 -9.04 -7.12
N PRO A 78 -4.19 -7.76 -7.22
CA PRO A 78 -4.30 -7.04 -8.50
C PRO A 78 -2.99 -6.93 -9.29
N ASP A 79 -1.86 -7.13 -8.62
CA ASP A 79 -0.52 -7.20 -9.21
C ASP A 79 -0.09 -8.63 -9.63
N GLY A 80 -0.80 -9.64 -9.12
CA GLY A 80 -0.52 -11.06 -9.29
C GLY A 80 0.64 -11.59 -8.45
N SER A 81 1.23 -10.78 -7.57
CA SER A 81 2.39 -11.19 -6.75
C SER A 81 2.02 -12.23 -5.70
N ARG A 82 0.79 -12.15 -5.19
CA ARG A 82 0.27 -12.97 -4.09
C ARG A 82 -1.10 -13.56 -4.39
N ALA A 83 -1.36 -14.75 -3.87
CA ALA A 83 -2.67 -15.38 -3.85
C ALA A 83 -3.16 -15.57 -2.41
N ILE A 84 -4.37 -15.12 -2.12
CA ILE A 84 -5.08 -15.39 -0.86
C ILE A 84 -5.96 -16.61 -1.01
N PHE A 85 -6.16 -17.35 0.07
CA PHE A 85 -7.00 -18.53 0.09
C PHE A 85 -7.52 -18.82 1.50
N ALA A 86 -8.64 -19.55 1.57
CA ALA A 86 -9.16 -20.10 2.81
C ALA A 86 -8.63 -21.53 3.00
N THR A 87 -8.26 -21.86 4.24
CA THR A 87 -7.85 -23.22 4.65
C THR A 87 -9.05 -24.02 5.17
N GLU A 88 -8.90 -25.33 5.35
CA GLU A 88 -9.95 -26.20 5.92
C GLU A 88 -10.42 -25.75 7.32
N ASN A 89 -9.55 -25.07 8.06
CA ASN A 89 -9.81 -24.60 9.42
C ASN A 89 -10.45 -23.20 9.44
N GLY A 90 -10.85 -22.65 8.29
CA GLY A 90 -11.51 -21.34 8.18
C GLY A 90 -10.57 -20.15 8.44
N ARG A 91 -9.25 -20.35 8.32
CA ARG A 91 -8.25 -19.28 8.35
C ARG A 91 -8.01 -18.74 6.95
N ILE A 92 -7.65 -17.46 6.85
CA ILE A 92 -7.20 -16.83 5.61
C ILE A 92 -5.68 -16.70 5.62
N ALA A 93 -5.04 -17.21 4.57
CA ALA A 93 -3.61 -17.11 4.36
C ALA A 93 -3.33 -16.55 2.96
N THR A 94 -2.11 -16.04 2.78
CA THR A 94 -1.60 -15.57 1.49
C THR A 94 -0.28 -16.26 1.17
N VAL A 95 -0.06 -16.59 -0.11
CA VAL A 95 1.17 -17.20 -0.62
C VAL A 95 1.71 -16.38 -1.78
N ARG A 96 3.03 -16.21 -1.84
CA ARG A 96 3.68 -15.48 -2.93
C ARG A 96 3.94 -16.38 -4.14
N HIS A 97 3.74 -15.83 -5.34
CA HIS A 97 3.77 -16.61 -6.58
C HIS A 97 5.14 -17.26 -6.91
N ASN A 98 6.22 -16.63 -6.47
CA ASN A 98 7.61 -17.05 -6.74
C ASN A 98 8.24 -17.81 -5.58
N GLU A 99 7.60 -17.85 -4.42
CA GLU A 99 8.20 -18.42 -3.21
C GLU A 99 7.55 -19.71 -2.75
N GLY A 100 6.24 -19.95 -2.92
CA GLY A 100 5.60 -21.28 -2.71
C GLY A 100 5.67 -21.92 -1.31
N TRP A 101 6.70 -21.63 -0.53
CA TRP A 101 7.01 -22.12 0.82
C TRP A 101 6.60 -21.07 1.88
N ASP A 102 6.73 -19.78 1.57
CA ASP A 102 6.41 -18.68 2.48
C ASP A 102 4.95 -18.25 2.31
N TYR A 103 4.12 -18.65 3.29
CA TYR A 103 2.74 -18.19 3.43
C TYR A 103 2.57 -17.41 4.73
N TRP A 104 1.64 -16.47 4.71
CA TRP A 104 1.43 -15.53 5.81
C TRP A 104 -0.01 -15.60 6.28
N TRP A 105 -0.21 -15.62 7.59
CA TRP A 105 -1.55 -15.54 8.16
C TRP A 105 -2.05 -14.12 8.09
N MET A 106 -3.16 -13.91 7.38
CA MET A 106 -3.86 -12.62 7.42
C MET A 106 -4.79 -12.52 8.61
N SER A 107 -5.43 -13.64 8.97
CA SER A 107 -6.34 -13.72 10.10
C SER A 107 -6.22 -15.07 10.79
N ALA A 108 -5.92 -15.04 12.09
CA ALA A 108 -5.82 -16.21 12.95
C ALA A 108 -7.23 -16.74 13.35
N PRO A 109 -7.34 -17.99 13.80
CA PRO A 109 -8.64 -18.56 14.12
C PRO A 109 -9.14 -18.04 15.46
N ASP A 110 -10.18 -17.22 15.38
CA ASP A 110 -11.21 -17.19 16.40
C ASP A 110 -12.25 -18.27 16.09
N ASN A 111 -13.28 -18.46 16.93
CA ASN A 111 -14.44 -19.34 16.67
C ASN A 111 -15.33 -18.81 15.51
N VAL A 112 -14.70 -18.50 14.37
CA VAL A 112 -15.22 -17.81 13.20
C VAL A 112 -14.80 -18.60 11.95
N GLN A 113 -15.76 -19.11 11.21
CA GLN A 113 -15.54 -19.70 9.88
C GLN A 113 -15.35 -18.58 8.87
N ARG A 114 -14.41 -18.73 7.93
CA ARG A 114 -14.19 -17.79 6.83
C ARG A 114 -14.13 -18.52 5.50
N ARG A 115 -14.59 -17.86 4.43
CA ARG A 115 -14.55 -18.39 3.06
C ARG A 115 -14.63 -17.28 2.02
N ASP A 116 -14.40 -17.66 0.78
CA ASP A 116 -14.51 -16.82 -0.42
C ASP A 116 -13.69 -15.52 -0.29
N PRO A 117 -12.37 -15.61 -0.04
CA PRO A 117 -11.53 -14.42 0.06
C PRO A 117 -11.31 -13.80 -1.32
N SER A 118 -11.41 -12.47 -1.41
CA SER A 118 -11.16 -11.67 -2.60
C SER A 118 -10.26 -10.49 -2.25
N TYR A 119 -9.22 -10.24 -3.06
CA TYR A 119 -8.49 -8.98 -2.99
C TYR A 119 -9.37 -7.85 -3.50
N ARG A 120 -9.28 -6.67 -2.89
CA ARG A 120 -9.83 -5.44 -3.45
C ARG A 120 -9.01 -5.02 -4.66
N GLY A 121 -9.64 -4.31 -5.61
CA GLY A 121 -8.99 -3.88 -6.85
C GLY A 121 -7.83 -2.90 -6.65
N ASP A 122 -7.75 -2.25 -5.49
CA ASP A 122 -6.63 -1.39 -5.07
C ASP A 122 -5.43 -2.16 -4.49
N GLY A 123 -5.60 -3.46 -4.17
CA GLY A 123 -4.57 -4.29 -3.55
C GLY A 123 -4.33 -3.98 -2.06
N ILE A 124 -5.03 -2.98 -1.53
CA ILE A 124 -4.90 -2.49 -0.16
C ILE A 124 -5.62 -3.42 0.80
N GLY A 125 -6.78 -3.94 0.43
CA GLY A 125 -7.57 -4.77 1.32
C GLY A 125 -7.95 -6.12 0.74
N VAL A 126 -8.40 -6.98 1.64
CA VAL A 126 -8.96 -8.29 1.36
C VAL A 126 -10.32 -8.39 2.02
N LEU A 127 -11.27 -8.95 1.30
CA LEU A 127 -12.67 -9.10 1.66
C LEU A 127 -13.00 -10.60 1.71
N TRP A 128 -13.78 -11.04 2.69
CA TRP A 128 -14.26 -12.42 2.78
C TRP A 128 -15.61 -12.51 3.46
N ALA A 129 -16.25 -13.67 3.36
CA ALA A 129 -17.41 -14.00 4.18
C ALA A 129 -16.95 -14.66 5.50
N ALA A 130 -17.48 -14.18 6.63
CA ALA A 130 -17.17 -14.67 7.98
C ALA A 130 -18.44 -15.08 8.73
N LYS A 131 -18.36 -16.11 9.58
CA LYS A 131 -19.49 -16.60 10.38
C LYS A 131 -19.07 -17.06 11.76
N GLN A 132 -19.71 -16.51 12.78
CA GLN A 132 -19.68 -17.06 14.14
C GLN A 132 -20.74 -18.16 14.29
N ALA A 133 -20.51 -19.10 15.21
CA ALA A 133 -21.46 -20.17 15.49
C ALA A 133 -22.86 -19.60 15.84
N GLY A 134 -23.89 -20.10 15.17
CA GLY A 134 -25.29 -19.67 15.36
C GLY A 134 -25.64 -18.28 14.79
N GLN A 135 -24.72 -17.59 14.13
CA GLN A 135 -24.95 -16.28 13.52
C GLN A 135 -25.02 -16.38 11.98
N PRO A 136 -25.66 -15.42 11.30
CA PRO A 136 -25.57 -15.29 9.85
C PRO A 136 -24.13 -15.04 9.36
N TRP A 137 -23.94 -15.25 8.07
CA TRP A 137 -22.69 -14.93 7.39
C TRP A 137 -22.66 -13.42 7.16
N ARG A 138 -21.52 -12.78 7.43
CA ARG A 138 -21.29 -11.35 7.21
C ARG A 138 -20.06 -11.15 6.34
N LEU A 139 -19.96 -10.00 5.69
CA LEU A 139 -18.73 -9.62 4.99
C LEU A 139 -17.80 -8.88 5.93
N GLU A 140 -16.51 -9.22 5.87
CA GLU A 140 -15.45 -8.55 6.59
C GLU A 140 -14.34 -8.10 5.66
N VAL A 141 -13.78 -6.92 5.93
CA VAL A 141 -12.63 -6.39 5.21
C VAL A 141 -11.46 -6.16 6.16
N GLN A 142 -10.25 -6.43 5.69
CA GLN A 142 -8.99 -6.11 6.38
C GLN A 142 -7.99 -5.57 5.37
N VAL A 143 -7.00 -4.79 5.81
CA VAL A 143 -5.84 -4.44 4.98
C VAL A 143 -5.08 -5.72 4.62
N SER A 144 -4.46 -5.76 3.44
CA SER A 144 -3.79 -6.92 2.86
C SER A 144 -2.47 -7.29 3.54
N SER A 145 -1.97 -6.39 4.40
CA SER A 145 -0.84 -6.61 5.30
C SER A 145 -1.31 -6.93 6.72
N GLY A 146 -0.47 -7.63 7.50
CA GLY A 146 -0.69 -7.95 8.92
C GLY A 146 -0.89 -6.73 9.83
N GLY A 147 -1.28 -7.01 11.08
CA GLY A 147 -1.47 -6.00 12.14
C GLY A 147 -2.75 -5.16 12.05
N PHE A 148 -3.69 -5.47 11.15
CA PHE A 148 -4.98 -4.81 11.06
C PHE A 148 -6.12 -5.73 11.50
N THR A 149 -7.11 -5.18 12.19
CA THR A 149 -8.31 -5.93 12.58
C THR A 149 -9.29 -5.97 11.43
N ALA A 150 -9.85 -7.15 11.17
CA ALA A 150 -10.96 -7.29 10.24
C ALA A 150 -12.21 -6.55 10.76
N ASN A 151 -12.84 -5.79 9.87
CA ASN A 151 -14.03 -5.01 10.19
C ASN A 151 -15.25 -5.58 9.45
N PRO A 152 -16.33 -5.93 10.17
CA PRO A 152 -17.62 -6.22 9.54
C PRO A 152 -18.13 -5.03 8.74
N ILE A 153 -18.56 -5.26 7.50
CA ILE A 153 -19.08 -4.19 6.63
C ILE A 153 -20.51 -4.44 6.16
N SER A 154 -21.00 -5.68 6.17
CA SER A 154 -22.37 -5.96 5.73
C SER A 154 -23.42 -5.47 6.73
N PRO A 155 -24.64 -5.13 6.26
CA PRO A 155 -25.77 -4.76 7.13
C PRO A 155 -26.07 -5.80 8.22
N GLN A 156 -26.54 -5.33 9.38
CA GLN A 156 -26.98 -6.16 10.51
C GLN A 156 -28.49 -6.42 10.47
N ASP A 157 -29.00 -6.86 9.33
CA ASP A 157 -30.43 -7.08 9.05
C ASP A 157 -30.89 -8.53 9.26
N GLY A 158 -30.00 -9.39 9.78
CA GLY A 158 -30.27 -10.81 10.01
C GLY A 158 -30.17 -11.69 8.76
N ARG A 159 -29.69 -11.15 7.62
CA ARG A 159 -29.45 -11.92 6.40
C ARG A 159 -28.01 -12.43 6.34
N HIS A 160 -27.78 -13.43 5.48
CA HIS A 160 -26.44 -13.84 5.08
C HIS A 160 -25.91 -12.93 3.98
N TYR A 161 -24.61 -12.63 4.05
CA TYR A 161 -23.83 -12.01 2.99
C TYR A 161 -22.61 -12.90 2.67
N LEU A 162 -22.45 -13.25 1.40
CA LEU A 162 -21.62 -14.36 0.93
C LEU A 162 -20.96 -14.07 -0.41
N ALA A 163 -19.97 -14.88 -0.79
CA ALA A 163 -19.30 -14.86 -2.10
C ALA A 163 -18.99 -13.44 -2.59
N PRO A 164 -18.24 -12.64 -1.80
CA PRO A 164 -17.84 -11.32 -2.25
C PRO A 164 -16.84 -11.44 -3.41
N ASP A 165 -17.00 -10.62 -4.44
CA ASP A 165 -16.00 -10.46 -5.50
C ASP A 165 -15.78 -8.98 -5.77
N SER A 166 -14.53 -8.55 -5.63
CA SER A 166 -14.18 -7.13 -5.71
C SER A 166 -13.90 -6.71 -7.15
N GLY A 167 -14.28 -5.49 -7.48
CA GLY A 167 -13.92 -4.84 -8.73
C GLY A 167 -13.07 -3.59 -8.52
N PRO A 168 -13.16 -2.59 -9.42
CA PRO A 168 -12.29 -1.43 -9.38
C PRO A 168 -12.53 -0.56 -8.12
N GLY A 169 -11.43 -0.12 -7.51
CA GLY A 169 -11.45 0.64 -6.27
C GLY A 169 -12.07 -0.18 -5.13
N SER A 170 -13.11 0.39 -4.53
CA SER A 170 -13.79 -0.16 -3.35
C SER A 170 -15.08 -0.94 -3.69
N LEU A 171 -15.46 -1.00 -4.97
CA LEU A 171 -16.68 -1.68 -5.41
C LEU A 171 -16.54 -3.20 -5.25
N PHE A 172 -17.61 -3.87 -4.81
CA PHE A 172 -17.69 -5.32 -4.86
C PHE A 172 -19.12 -5.79 -5.05
N VAL A 173 -19.30 -7.01 -5.57
CA VAL A 173 -20.60 -7.70 -5.61
C VAL A 173 -20.65 -8.74 -4.51
N TYR A 174 -21.85 -9.10 -4.08
CA TYR A 174 -22.07 -10.09 -3.04
C TYR A 174 -23.37 -10.84 -3.25
N GLN A 175 -23.45 -12.04 -2.71
CA GLN A 175 -24.70 -12.79 -2.56
C GLN A 175 -25.36 -12.45 -1.22
N THR A 176 -26.68 -12.27 -1.20
CA THR A 176 -27.47 -12.17 0.03
C THR A 176 -28.59 -13.19 0.08
N GLN A 177 -28.88 -13.73 1.26
CA GLN A 177 -29.86 -14.81 1.43
C GLN A 177 -30.49 -14.80 2.83
N ALA A 178 -31.71 -15.31 2.95
CA ALA A 178 -32.41 -15.40 4.23
C ALA A 178 -31.73 -16.39 5.19
N ASP A 179 -31.79 -16.11 6.49
CA ASP A 179 -31.25 -16.98 7.55
C ASP A 179 -32.33 -17.93 8.09
N SER A 180 -31.93 -19.18 8.34
CA SER A 180 -32.69 -20.15 9.12
C SER A 180 -31.78 -20.78 10.18
N GLY A 181 -31.68 -20.12 11.33
CA GLY A 181 -30.89 -20.63 12.47
C GLY A 181 -29.39 -20.64 12.20
N GLY A 182 -28.87 -19.62 11.51
CA GLY A 182 -27.47 -19.54 11.10
C GLY A 182 -27.18 -20.24 9.76
N VAL A 183 -28.18 -20.82 9.09
CA VAL A 183 -28.00 -21.54 7.82
C VAL A 183 -28.68 -20.76 6.68
N PRO A 184 -27.97 -20.51 5.55
CA PRO A 184 -28.59 -19.87 4.41
C PRO A 184 -29.78 -20.67 3.87
N SER A 185 -30.90 -19.98 3.62
CA SER A 185 -32.17 -20.58 3.25
C SER A 185 -32.92 -19.76 2.19
N GLY A 186 -33.87 -20.39 1.50
CA GLY A 186 -34.62 -19.73 0.42
C GLY A 186 -33.77 -19.47 -0.83
N THR A 187 -34.27 -18.60 -1.71
CA THR A 187 -33.58 -18.26 -2.96
C THR A 187 -32.63 -17.07 -2.73
N PRO A 188 -31.36 -17.15 -3.15
CA PRO A 188 -30.41 -16.06 -3.00
C PRO A 188 -30.67 -14.93 -4.01
N ASP A 189 -30.23 -13.74 -3.64
CA ASP A 189 -30.16 -12.55 -4.49
C ASP A 189 -28.70 -12.07 -4.60
N VAL A 190 -28.40 -11.28 -5.62
CA VAL A 190 -27.09 -10.63 -5.79
C VAL A 190 -27.22 -9.12 -5.62
N GLY A 191 -26.31 -8.56 -4.85
CA GLY A 191 -26.17 -7.12 -4.64
C GLY A 191 -24.80 -6.58 -5.03
N VAL A 192 -24.70 -5.26 -5.01
CA VAL A 192 -23.48 -4.48 -5.20
C VAL A 192 -23.26 -3.59 -3.98
N PHE A 193 -22.00 -3.45 -3.58
CA PHE A 193 -21.56 -2.45 -2.65
C PHE A 193 -20.88 -1.29 -3.40
N ASP A 194 -21.35 -0.07 -3.17
CA ASP A 194 -20.73 1.17 -3.62
C ASP A 194 -20.57 2.15 -2.44
N PRO A 195 -19.33 2.43 -1.98
CA PRO A 195 -19.12 3.31 -0.83
C PRO A 195 -19.50 4.77 -1.08
N ASN A 196 -19.79 5.15 -2.32
CA ASN A 196 -20.21 6.50 -2.67
C ASN A 196 -21.71 6.74 -2.49
N THR A 197 -22.46 5.72 -2.06
CA THR A 197 -23.91 5.77 -1.81
C THR A 197 -24.22 5.75 -0.31
N ASP A 198 -25.36 6.31 0.10
CA ASP A 198 -25.69 6.53 1.52
C ASP A 198 -25.75 5.23 2.37
N ASP A 199 -26.26 4.14 1.78
CA ASP A 199 -26.40 2.82 2.43
C ASP A 199 -25.32 1.81 2.00
N GLY A 200 -24.54 2.13 0.95
CA GLY A 200 -23.50 1.26 0.40
C GLY A 200 -24.02 0.00 -0.31
N PHE A 201 -25.01 -0.69 0.24
CA PHE A 201 -25.48 -2.00 -0.18
C PHE A 201 -26.80 -1.93 -0.96
N GLN A 202 -26.81 -2.47 -2.18
CA GLN A 202 -28.00 -2.51 -3.03
C GLN A 202 -28.18 -3.88 -3.67
N THR A 203 -29.35 -4.49 -3.52
CA THR A 203 -29.74 -5.67 -4.30
C THR A 203 -30.01 -5.27 -5.76
N ILE A 204 -29.37 -5.94 -6.70
CA ILE A 204 -29.44 -5.63 -8.14
C ILE A 204 -30.08 -6.76 -8.96
N LEU A 205 -30.05 -8.00 -8.47
CA LEU A 205 -30.59 -9.16 -9.17
C LEU A 205 -31.28 -10.09 -8.20
N SER A 206 -32.51 -10.49 -8.51
CA SER A 206 -33.21 -11.56 -7.80
C SER A 206 -32.95 -12.93 -8.41
N ASN A 207 -33.07 -13.98 -7.59
CA ASN A 207 -32.82 -15.37 -8.00
C ASN A 207 -31.46 -15.51 -8.71
N ALA A 208 -30.42 -15.12 -7.97
CA ALA A 208 -29.03 -15.07 -8.44
C ALA A 208 -28.09 -15.42 -7.29
N SER A 209 -27.01 -16.13 -7.58
CA SER A 209 -25.99 -16.55 -6.60
C SER A 209 -24.58 -16.45 -7.17
N ASN A 210 -23.57 -16.56 -6.30
CA ASN A 210 -22.15 -16.63 -6.63
C ASN A 210 -21.71 -15.59 -7.69
N PRO A 211 -21.80 -14.29 -7.38
CA PRO A 211 -21.54 -13.24 -8.34
C PRO A 211 -20.05 -12.99 -8.53
N ALA A 212 -19.68 -12.50 -9.71
CA ALA A 212 -18.36 -11.96 -10.01
C ALA A 212 -18.45 -10.64 -10.77
N MET A 213 -17.70 -9.63 -10.33
CA MET A 213 -17.68 -8.30 -10.90
C MET A 213 -16.73 -8.25 -12.10
N ALA A 214 -17.17 -7.60 -13.18
CA ALA A 214 -16.29 -7.34 -14.31
C ALA A 214 -15.18 -6.34 -13.93
N PRO A 215 -13.97 -6.42 -14.51
CA PRO A 215 -12.85 -5.52 -14.19
C PRO A 215 -13.15 -4.02 -14.38
N ASN A 216 -14.13 -3.70 -15.22
CA ASN A 216 -14.57 -2.33 -15.47
C ASN A 216 -15.65 -1.82 -14.50
N GLY A 217 -16.12 -2.65 -13.56
CA GLY A 217 -17.16 -2.34 -12.58
C GLY A 217 -18.58 -2.19 -13.14
N LYS A 218 -18.80 -2.45 -14.43
CA LYS A 218 -20.09 -2.15 -15.12
C LYS A 218 -20.99 -3.36 -15.31
N LYS A 219 -20.47 -4.56 -15.10
CA LYS A 219 -21.19 -5.82 -15.31
C LYS A 219 -20.93 -6.78 -14.16
N VAL A 220 -21.87 -7.70 -13.98
CA VAL A 220 -21.79 -8.80 -13.03
C VAL A 220 -22.09 -10.11 -13.76
N ALA A 221 -21.25 -11.13 -13.54
CA ALA A 221 -21.56 -12.51 -13.87
C ALA A 221 -22.17 -13.17 -12.63
N PHE A 222 -23.11 -14.07 -12.79
CA PHE A 222 -23.79 -14.72 -11.68
C PHE A 222 -24.36 -16.07 -12.10
N ILE A 223 -24.69 -16.89 -11.11
CA ILE A 223 -25.34 -18.17 -11.29
C ILE A 223 -26.85 -18.02 -11.13
N ARG A 224 -27.61 -18.61 -12.04
CA ARG A 224 -29.06 -18.76 -11.93
C ARG A 224 -29.47 -20.15 -12.38
N SER A 225 -30.35 -20.77 -11.60
CA SER A 225 -30.90 -22.10 -11.90
C SER A 225 -31.96 -22.02 -13.00
N ASP A 226 -31.90 -22.94 -13.97
CA ASP A 226 -32.95 -23.16 -14.97
C ASP A 226 -34.08 -24.09 -14.46
N GLY A 227 -34.09 -24.38 -13.16
CA GLY A 227 -34.99 -25.33 -12.50
C GLY A 227 -34.36 -26.71 -12.31
N THR A 228 -33.32 -27.06 -13.06
CA THR A 228 -32.61 -28.35 -12.95
C THR A 228 -31.11 -28.20 -12.82
N ARG A 229 -30.54 -27.14 -13.41
CA ARG A 229 -29.11 -26.93 -13.52
C ARG A 229 -28.75 -25.48 -13.26
N ASN A 230 -27.57 -25.29 -12.68
CA ASN A 230 -26.97 -23.98 -12.53
C ASN A 230 -26.33 -23.55 -13.84
N GLN A 231 -26.70 -22.37 -14.33
CA GLN A 231 -26.16 -21.75 -15.54
C GLN A 231 -25.50 -20.41 -15.20
N VAL A 232 -24.53 -20.01 -16.00
CA VAL A 232 -23.87 -18.71 -15.91
C VAL A 232 -24.66 -17.68 -16.71
N TRP A 233 -24.86 -16.52 -16.11
CA TRP A 233 -25.52 -15.36 -16.69
C TRP A 233 -24.67 -14.11 -16.46
N VAL A 234 -24.90 -13.09 -17.28
CA VAL A 234 -24.27 -11.78 -17.15
C VAL A 234 -25.35 -10.71 -17.19
N ALA A 235 -25.22 -9.67 -16.38
CA ALA A 235 -26.06 -8.47 -16.43
C ALA A 235 -25.18 -7.22 -16.33
N ASN A 236 -25.76 -6.07 -16.65
CA ASN A 236 -25.22 -4.79 -16.20
C ASN A 236 -25.28 -4.70 -14.67
N ILE A 237 -24.44 -3.85 -14.09
CA ILE A 237 -24.39 -3.67 -12.63
C ILE A 237 -25.69 -3.10 -12.04
N ASP A 238 -26.53 -2.46 -12.87
CA ASP A 238 -27.88 -2.00 -12.51
C ASP A 238 -28.95 -3.11 -12.60
N GLY A 239 -28.57 -4.35 -12.90
CA GLY A 239 -29.45 -5.49 -13.06
C GLY A 239 -30.11 -5.63 -14.44
N SER A 240 -29.90 -4.67 -15.35
CA SER A 240 -30.45 -4.70 -16.71
C SER A 240 -29.63 -5.57 -17.67
N ASN A 241 -30.13 -5.78 -18.90
CA ASN A 241 -29.43 -6.48 -19.98
C ASN A 241 -28.92 -7.87 -19.60
N VAL A 242 -29.79 -8.68 -19.00
CA VAL A 242 -29.48 -10.06 -18.59
C VAL A 242 -29.28 -10.94 -19.83
N VAL A 243 -28.11 -11.58 -19.92
CA VAL A 243 -27.68 -12.46 -21.01
C VAL A 243 -27.27 -13.81 -20.45
N GLN A 244 -27.75 -14.90 -21.05
CA GLN A 244 -27.33 -16.24 -20.70
C GLN A 244 -25.97 -16.57 -21.33
N VAL A 245 -25.00 -16.98 -20.52
CA VAL A 245 -23.62 -17.29 -20.94
C VAL A 245 -23.40 -18.78 -21.14
N THR A 246 -24.19 -19.64 -20.49
CA THR A 246 -24.18 -21.09 -20.71
C THR A 246 -25.58 -21.66 -20.83
N SER A 247 -25.77 -22.62 -21.73
CA SER A 247 -27.06 -23.30 -21.98
C SER A 247 -26.91 -24.79 -22.28
N ASN A 248 -25.74 -25.37 -22.02
CA ASN A 248 -25.48 -26.79 -22.21
C ASN A 248 -26.03 -27.64 -21.04
N ALA A 249 -25.88 -28.96 -21.12
CA ALA A 249 -26.44 -29.87 -20.13
C ALA A 249 -25.62 -30.02 -18.83
N ALA A 250 -24.54 -29.25 -18.65
CA ALA A 250 -23.71 -29.31 -17.45
C ALA A 250 -24.19 -28.32 -16.36
N ASN A 251 -23.76 -28.56 -15.13
CA ASN A 251 -23.84 -27.59 -14.03
C ASN A 251 -22.62 -26.69 -14.05
N HIS A 252 -22.85 -25.39 -13.87
CA HIS A 252 -21.81 -24.37 -13.81
C HIS A 252 -21.85 -23.61 -12.50
N ASP A 253 -20.68 -23.24 -12.00
CA ASP A 253 -20.54 -22.48 -10.77
C ASP A 253 -19.26 -21.64 -10.77
N ASN A 254 -19.06 -20.79 -9.76
CA ASN A 254 -17.85 -19.98 -9.55
C ASN A 254 -17.42 -19.20 -10.79
N PRO A 255 -18.30 -18.32 -11.34
CA PRO A 255 -17.92 -17.51 -12.48
C PRO A 255 -16.82 -16.53 -12.07
N VAL A 256 -15.85 -16.28 -12.95
CA VAL A 256 -14.84 -15.22 -12.81
C VAL A 256 -14.58 -14.56 -14.16
N TRP A 257 -14.40 -13.24 -14.17
CA TRP A 257 -14.19 -12.50 -15.41
C TRP A 257 -12.76 -12.61 -15.90
N SER A 258 -12.60 -12.72 -17.22
CA SER A 258 -11.31 -12.42 -17.84
C SER A 258 -10.96 -10.93 -17.63
N PRO A 259 -9.67 -10.58 -17.47
CA PRO A 259 -9.27 -9.20 -17.19
C PRO A 259 -9.62 -8.17 -18.27
N ASP A 260 -9.84 -8.62 -19.50
CA ASP A 260 -10.33 -7.78 -20.61
C ASP A 260 -11.86 -7.57 -20.59
N GLY A 261 -12.59 -8.26 -19.72
CA GLY A 261 -14.03 -8.18 -19.58
C GLY A 261 -14.83 -8.83 -20.73
N ASN A 262 -14.21 -9.64 -21.58
CA ASN A 262 -14.87 -10.24 -22.75
C ASN A 262 -15.36 -11.68 -22.52
N THR A 263 -14.78 -12.39 -21.56
CA THR A 263 -15.00 -13.83 -21.32
C THR A 263 -15.28 -14.08 -19.84
N VAL A 264 -16.08 -15.10 -19.54
CA VAL A 264 -16.28 -15.60 -18.18
C VAL A 264 -15.71 -17.01 -18.11
N ALA A 265 -14.83 -17.27 -17.15
CA ALA A 265 -14.41 -18.62 -16.76
C ALA A 265 -15.29 -19.13 -15.62
N PHE A 266 -15.54 -20.42 -15.54
CA PHE A 266 -16.41 -21.04 -14.54
C PHE A 266 -16.03 -22.50 -14.31
N SER A 267 -16.37 -23.01 -13.14
CA SER A 267 -16.36 -24.45 -12.87
C SER A 267 -17.43 -25.13 -13.73
N GLN A 268 -17.09 -26.22 -14.41
CA GLN A 268 -18.01 -27.06 -15.17
C GLN A 268 -17.79 -28.53 -14.77
N ASN A 269 -18.74 -29.12 -14.06
CA ASN A 269 -18.57 -30.41 -13.39
C ASN A 269 -17.30 -30.40 -12.51
N THR A 270 -16.30 -31.23 -12.81
CA THR A 270 -15.00 -31.24 -12.10
C THR A 270 -13.93 -30.36 -12.77
N GLY A 271 -14.17 -29.86 -13.98
CA GLY A 271 -13.21 -29.08 -14.77
C GLY A 271 -13.48 -27.57 -14.73
N VAL A 272 -12.71 -26.82 -15.52
CA VAL A 272 -12.94 -25.38 -15.77
C VAL A 272 -13.26 -25.17 -17.25
N ALA A 273 -14.20 -24.28 -17.54
CA ALA A 273 -14.54 -23.88 -18.90
C ALA A 273 -14.65 -22.34 -19.00
N THR A 274 -14.63 -21.83 -20.23
CA THR A 274 -14.81 -20.42 -20.55
C THR A 274 -15.88 -20.23 -21.62
N ALA A 275 -16.62 -19.13 -21.55
CA ALA A 275 -17.53 -18.71 -22.62
C ALA A 275 -17.54 -17.18 -22.78
N PRO A 276 -17.77 -16.65 -24.01
CA PRO A 276 -17.92 -15.22 -24.24
C PRO A 276 -19.03 -14.62 -23.38
N ALA A 277 -18.75 -13.51 -22.71
CA ALA A 277 -19.69 -12.86 -21.80
C ALA A 277 -20.96 -12.30 -22.49
N ASN A 278 -20.93 -12.20 -23.83
CA ASN A 278 -22.07 -11.80 -24.65
C ASN A 278 -23.02 -12.96 -25.01
N GLY A 279 -22.77 -14.18 -24.52
CA GLY A 279 -23.62 -15.35 -24.75
C GLY A 279 -23.44 -16.06 -26.09
N SER A 280 -22.58 -15.55 -26.99
CA SER A 280 -22.36 -16.14 -28.33
C SER A 280 -21.85 -17.58 -28.31
N GLY A 281 -21.28 -18.04 -27.19
CA GLY A 281 -20.81 -19.42 -26.99
C GLY A 281 -21.65 -20.27 -26.03
N ALA A 282 -22.89 -19.88 -25.72
CA ALA A 282 -23.66 -20.48 -24.62
C ALA A 282 -23.89 -21.99 -24.73
N ALA A 283 -24.11 -22.51 -25.94
CA ALA A 283 -24.33 -23.94 -26.15
C ALA A 283 -23.03 -24.77 -26.07
N THR A 284 -21.87 -24.16 -26.29
CA THR A 284 -20.57 -24.84 -26.40
C THR A 284 -19.46 -24.09 -25.66
N PRO A 285 -19.50 -24.04 -24.30
CA PRO A 285 -18.37 -23.59 -23.50
C PRO A 285 -17.07 -24.29 -23.88
N THR A 286 -15.97 -23.54 -23.89
CA THR A 286 -14.64 -24.09 -24.19
C THR A 286 -14.01 -24.61 -22.91
N THR A 287 -13.79 -25.92 -22.81
CA THR A 287 -13.07 -26.51 -21.66
C THR A 287 -11.60 -26.10 -21.66
N VAL A 288 -11.09 -25.74 -20.49
CA VAL A 288 -9.69 -25.40 -20.28
C VAL A 288 -8.96 -26.62 -19.73
N ALA A 289 -7.92 -27.06 -20.42
CA ALA A 289 -7.11 -28.21 -19.99
C ALA A 289 -6.42 -27.94 -18.64
N ASN A 290 -6.05 -29.02 -17.94
CA ASN A 290 -5.29 -29.03 -16.68
C ASN A 290 -5.97 -28.41 -15.45
N LEU A 291 -7.09 -27.69 -15.62
CA LEU A 291 -7.77 -26.99 -14.54
C LEU A 291 -8.97 -27.77 -14.00
N SER A 292 -9.14 -27.71 -12.68
CA SER A 292 -10.25 -28.31 -11.94
C SER A 292 -10.62 -27.45 -10.73
N GLY A 293 -11.89 -27.46 -10.32
CA GLY A 293 -12.38 -26.69 -9.18
C GLY A 293 -12.69 -25.23 -9.51
N VAL A 294 -12.37 -24.32 -8.59
CA VAL A 294 -12.69 -22.88 -8.63
C VAL A 294 -11.66 -22.14 -9.50
N PRO A 295 -12.05 -21.51 -10.62
CA PRO A 295 -11.15 -20.74 -11.46
C PRO A 295 -10.80 -19.37 -10.86
N SER A 296 -9.63 -18.84 -11.21
CA SER A 296 -9.19 -17.48 -10.86
C SER A 296 -8.14 -16.99 -11.85
N TYR A 297 -8.15 -15.72 -12.23
CA TYR A 297 -7.12 -15.15 -13.10
C TYR A 297 -5.98 -14.55 -12.28
N GLN A 298 -4.74 -14.94 -12.57
CA GLN A 298 -3.55 -14.25 -12.05
C GLN A 298 -3.22 -13.04 -12.93
N PRO A 299 -3.24 -11.81 -12.39
CA PRO A 299 -2.76 -10.64 -13.11
C PRO A 299 -1.27 -10.73 -13.44
N ARG A 300 -0.85 -10.13 -14.56
CA ARG A 300 0.57 -9.93 -14.89
C ARG A 300 0.89 -8.45 -15.07
N ARG A 301 0.64 -7.69 -14.01
CA ARG A 301 1.03 -6.29 -13.96
C ARG A 301 2.57 -6.19 -13.96
N SER A 302 3.08 -5.11 -14.53
CA SER A 302 4.49 -4.75 -14.43
C SER A 302 4.65 -3.56 -13.51
N ASP A 303 5.32 -3.76 -12.39
CA ASP A 303 5.56 -2.73 -11.37
C ASP A 303 6.72 -1.81 -11.78
N LYS A 304 6.94 -0.72 -11.04
CA LYS A 304 7.97 0.25 -11.37
C LYS A 304 9.00 0.38 -10.26
N VAL A 305 10.27 0.43 -10.66
CA VAL A 305 11.34 0.91 -9.79
C VAL A 305 11.85 2.22 -10.34
N VAL A 306 11.60 3.29 -9.60
CA VAL A 306 11.96 4.64 -10.00
C VAL A 306 13.21 5.07 -9.26
N ARG A 307 14.23 5.54 -9.96
CA ARG A 307 15.37 6.21 -9.34
C ARG A 307 15.27 7.71 -9.55
N VAL A 308 15.32 8.46 -8.45
CA VAL A 308 15.38 9.93 -8.46
C VAL A 308 16.72 10.38 -7.91
N PHE A 309 17.53 11.01 -8.76
CA PHE A 309 18.93 11.32 -8.43
C PHE A 309 19.50 12.47 -9.26
N GLY A 310 20.51 13.13 -8.70
CA GLY A 310 21.40 14.03 -9.41
C GLY A 310 22.87 13.71 -9.12
N GLN A 311 23.77 14.57 -9.58
CA GLN A 311 25.22 14.46 -9.35
C GLN A 311 25.61 14.81 -7.92
N ASN A 312 24.78 15.61 -7.24
CA ASN A 312 24.97 16.06 -5.86
C ASN A 312 23.60 16.31 -5.19
N ARG A 313 23.63 16.59 -3.88
CA ARG A 313 22.43 16.84 -3.06
C ARG A 313 21.48 17.92 -3.60
N TYR A 314 21.99 18.99 -4.22
CA TYR A 314 21.16 20.06 -4.81
C TYR A 314 20.41 19.55 -6.04
N THR A 315 21.12 18.89 -6.94
CA THR A 315 20.53 18.30 -8.15
C THR A 315 19.60 17.12 -7.86
N THR A 316 19.87 16.31 -6.81
CA THR A 316 18.92 15.29 -6.35
C THR A 316 17.66 15.94 -5.80
N ALA A 317 17.77 16.97 -4.94
CA ALA A 317 16.61 17.68 -4.42
C ALA A 317 15.77 18.34 -5.54
N ALA A 318 16.43 18.90 -6.55
CA ALA A 318 15.77 19.42 -7.74
C ALA A 318 15.07 18.31 -8.55
N ALA A 319 15.70 17.15 -8.74
CA ALA A 319 15.08 16.01 -9.41
C ALA A 319 13.84 15.48 -8.67
N VAL A 320 13.90 15.43 -7.33
CA VAL A 320 12.73 15.12 -6.48
C VAL A 320 11.63 16.14 -6.71
N SER A 321 11.95 17.43 -6.72
CA SER A 321 10.97 18.48 -7.01
C SER A 321 10.33 18.32 -8.39
N GLN A 322 11.15 18.10 -9.42
CA GLN A 322 10.73 17.88 -10.80
C GLN A 322 9.86 16.64 -11.00
N SER A 323 9.98 15.64 -10.13
CA SER A 323 9.16 14.44 -10.24
C SER A 323 7.67 14.65 -9.94
N HIS A 324 7.33 15.69 -9.17
CA HIS A 324 5.97 15.88 -8.64
C HIS A 324 5.41 17.30 -8.80
N TRP A 325 6.24 18.35 -8.72
CA TRP A 325 5.77 19.74 -8.73
C TRP A 325 5.74 20.35 -10.13
N ALA A 326 4.60 20.95 -10.46
CA ALA A 326 4.34 21.60 -11.74
C ALA A 326 5.28 22.77 -11.98
N THR A 327 5.53 23.06 -13.26
CA THR A 327 6.14 24.33 -13.64
C THR A 327 5.10 25.44 -13.49
N ALA A 328 5.36 26.43 -12.62
CA ALA A 328 4.40 27.47 -12.24
C ALA A 328 3.84 28.28 -13.42
N SER A 329 4.65 28.46 -14.48
CA SER A 329 4.25 29.17 -15.69
C SER A 329 3.46 28.32 -16.69
N ASN A 330 3.34 27.01 -16.46
CA ASN A 330 2.65 26.08 -17.34
C ASN A 330 1.32 25.60 -16.74
N ALA A 331 0.23 26.29 -17.08
CA ALA A 331 -1.12 25.93 -16.62
C ALA A 331 -1.63 24.57 -17.14
N SER A 332 -0.97 23.96 -18.13
CA SER A 332 -1.31 22.64 -18.68
C SER A 332 -0.48 21.51 -18.07
N ASP A 333 0.39 21.81 -17.11
CA ASP A 333 1.14 20.80 -16.37
C ASP A 333 0.18 19.98 -15.49
N PRO A 334 0.10 18.65 -15.64
CA PRO A 334 -0.83 17.83 -14.86
C PRO A 334 -0.37 17.60 -13.40
N ARG A 335 0.85 18.04 -13.06
CA ARG A 335 1.41 17.98 -11.71
C ARG A 335 0.71 18.96 -10.75
N GLN A 336 0.90 18.73 -9.45
CA GLN A 336 0.43 19.65 -8.43
C GLN A 336 1.26 20.94 -8.44
N SER A 337 0.60 22.10 -8.35
CA SER A 337 1.25 23.40 -8.16
C SER A 337 1.85 23.50 -6.76
N ALA A 338 3.07 24.03 -6.65
CA ALA A 338 3.70 24.28 -5.36
C ALA A 338 3.14 25.57 -4.73
N GLU A 339 2.78 25.51 -3.45
CA GLU A 339 2.28 26.66 -2.68
C GLU A 339 3.36 27.29 -1.80
N GLY A 340 4.45 26.56 -1.54
CA GLY A 340 5.64 27.03 -0.86
C GLY A 340 6.88 26.24 -1.23
N VAL A 341 8.03 26.67 -0.71
CA VAL A 341 9.27 25.88 -0.76
C VAL A 341 9.89 25.87 0.63
N VAL A 342 10.29 24.70 1.10
CA VAL A 342 11.11 24.58 2.32
C VAL A 342 12.57 24.55 1.93
N LEU A 343 13.39 25.41 2.53
CA LEU A 343 14.80 25.56 2.22
C LEU A 343 15.65 25.25 3.45
N SER A 344 16.49 24.22 3.34
CA SER A 344 17.46 23.86 4.37
C SER A 344 18.90 24.15 3.93
N ARG A 345 19.81 24.29 4.90
CA ARG A 345 21.24 24.24 4.63
C ARG A 345 21.65 22.82 4.28
N SER A 346 22.66 22.69 3.43
CA SER A 346 23.02 21.41 2.83
C SER A 346 24.12 20.65 3.58
N ASP A 347 24.84 21.27 4.51
CA ASP A 347 26.03 20.74 5.17
C ASP A 347 25.77 20.25 6.60
N LEU A 348 24.62 20.59 7.18
CA LEU A 348 24.21 20.13 8.52
C LEU A 348 22.69 19.91 8.57
N PHE A 349 22.27 18.76 9.13
CA PHE A 349 20.87 18.34 9.15
C PHE A 349 20.02 18.96 10.29
N ALA A 350 20.66 19.50 11.33
CA ALA A 350 20.04 19.69 12.65
C ALA A 350 18.72 20.49 12.63
N ASP A 351 18.67 21.56 11.85
CA ASP A 351 17.49 22.43 11.77
C ASP A 351 16.45 21.95 10.74
N ALA A 352 16.76 20.89 9.99
CA ALA A 352 15.99 20.44 8.84
C ALA A 352 15.16 19.17 9.10
N LEU A 353 15.31 18.51 10.25
CA LEU A 353 14.72 17.20 10.53
C LEU A 353 13.17 17.20 10.59
N GLY A 354 12.53 18.35 10.87
CA GLY A 354 11.08 18.53 10.72
C GLY A 354 10.64 19.03 9.33
N GLY A 355 11.59 19.27 8.43
CA GLY A 355 11.36 19.93 7.14
C GLY A 355 10.52 19.12 6.16
N ALA A 356 10.61 17.78 6.19
CA ALA A 356 9.78 16.93 5.33
C ALA A 356 8.29 17.06 5.67
N ALA A 357 7.95 17.07 6.96
CA ALA A 357 6.57 17.26 7.43
C ALA A 357 6.05 18.68 7.10
N LEU A 358 6.91 19.69 7.22
CA LEU A 358 6.59 21.06 6.82
C LEU A 358 6.37 21.19 5.32
N ALA A 359 7.21 20.56 4.50
CA ALA A 359 7.11 20.62 3.05
C ALA A 359 5.77 20.05 2.54
N ALA A 360 5.33 18.92 3.10
CA ALA A 360 4.01 18.37 2.83
C ALA A 360 2.89 19.33 3.29
N ALA A 361 2.98 19.85 4.52
CA ALA A 361 1.99 20.79 5.07
C ALA A 361 1.85 22.10 4.27
N LYS A 362 2.94 22.57 3.66
CA LYS A 362 2.99 23.77 2.83
C LYS A 362 2.92 23.48 1.33
N GLN A 363 2.56 22.24 0.97
CA GLN A 363 2.38 21.78 -0.41
C GLN A 363 3.54 22.23 -1.30
N GLY A 364 4.76 21.86 -0.92
CA GLY A 364 5.97 22.23 -1.64
C GLY A 364 7.10 21.22 -1.48
N PRO A 365 8.18 21.34 -2.25
CA PRO A 365 9.37 20.52 -2.04
C PRO A 365 10.23 21.03 -0.90
N LEU A 366 11.12 20.15 -0.45
CA LEU A 366 12.28 20.52 0.35
C LEU A 366 13.50 20.62 -0.57
N LEU A 367 14.07 21.83 -0.68
CA LEU A 367 15.29 22.12 -1.43
C LEU A 367 16.43 22.47 -0.46
N MET A 368 17.67 22.48 -0.98
CA MET A 368 18.87 22.68 -0.16
C MET A 368 19.74 23.80 -0.71
N THR A 369 20.51 24.46 0.14
CA THR A 369 21.45 25.49 -0.29
C THR A 369 22.72 25.50 0.56
N HIS A 370 23.77 26.16 0.08
CA HIS A 370 24.91 26.49 0.93
C HIS A 370 24.51 27.49 2.03
N PRO A 371 25.14 27.47 3.22
CA PRO A 371 24.84 28.40 4.30
C PRO A 371 24.96 29.88 3.91
N ASN A 372 25.92 30.21 3.06
CA ASN A 372 26.33 31.59 2.77
C ASN A 372 25.94 32.08 1.38
N GLY A 373 25.23 31.28 0.58
CA GLY A 373 24.82 31.66 -0.76
C GLY A 373 23.80 30.71 -1.36
N LEU A 374 22.81 31.26 -2.04
CA LEU A 374 21.74 30.50 -2.70
C LEU A 374 22.34 29.70 -3.87
N ASP A 375 22.34 28.38 -3.74
CA ASP A 375 22.81 27.47 -4.79
C ASP A 375 22.10 27.73 -6.12
N VAL A 376 22.83 27.63 -7.23
CA VAL A 376 22.31 27.95 -8.56
C VAL A 376 21.20 27.00 -8.99
N THR A 377 21.33 25.71 -8.69
CA THR A 377 20.32 24.69 -9.02
C THR A 377 19.05 24.97 -8.24
N THR A 378 19.18 25.24 -6.95
CA THR A 378 18.06 25.54 -6.06
C THR A 378 17.35 26.82 -6.47
N ARG A 379 18.10 27.86 -6.84
CA ARG A 379 17.52 29.11 -7.36
C ARG A 379 16.66 28.85 -8.60
N THR A 380 17.20 28.12 -9.57
CA THR A 380 16.49 27.78 -10.80
C THR A 380 15.25 26.95 -10.52
N GLU A 381 15.33 25.99 -9.60
CA GLU A 381 14.19 25.14 -9.27
C GLU A 381 13.08 25.91 -8.55
N ILE A 382 13.40 26.80 -7.61
CA ILE A 382 12.42 27.70 -6.97
C ILE A 382 11.68 28.51 -8.06
N GLN A 383 12.42 29.10 -9.00
CA GLN A 383 11.83 29.87 -10.10
C GLN A 383 10.96 29.04 -11.04
N ARG A 384 11.28 27.74 -11.19
CA ARG A 384 10.48 26.83 -12.03
C ARG A 384 9.13 26.53 -11.40
N ILE A 385 9.09 26.25 -10.09
CA ILE A 385 7.90 25.67 -9.44
C ILE A 385 7.04 26.67 -8.68
N LEU A 386 7.61 27.79 -8.25
CA LEU A 386 6.97 28.67 -7.30
C LEU A 386 6.63 30.01 -7.97
N ALA A 387 5.34 30.34 -7.98
CA ALA A 387 4.87 31.63 -8.47
C ALA A 387 5.43 32.79 -7.63
N PRO A 388 5.80 33.95 -8.23
CA PRO A 388 6.24 35.11 -7.47
C PRO A 388 5.24 35.52 -6.39
N GLY A 389 5.74 36.01 -5.25
CA GLY A 389 4.94 36.40 -4.09
C GLY A 389 4.57 35.26 -3.13
N LYS A 390 4.78 33.99 -3.51
CA LYS A 390 4.63 32.83 -2.60
C LYS A 390 5.82 32.74 -1.62
N THR A 391 5.68 31.86 -0.63
CA THR A 391 6.58 31.81 0.52
C THR A 391 7.69 30.76 0.35
N VAL A 392 8.92 31.16 0.66
CA VAL A 392 10.05 30.27 0.90
C VAL A 392 10.35 30.24 2.40
N TYR A 393 10.28 29.06 2.99
CA TYR A 393 10.49 28.80 4.41
C TYR A 393 11.96 28.45 4.66
N LEU A 394 12.69 29.31 5.37
CA LEU A 394 14.10 29.07 5.71
C LEU A 394 14.19 28.35 7.05
N LEU A 395 14.83 27.17 7.06
CA LEU A 395 15.03 26.39 8.27
C LEU A 395 16.36 26.75 8.94
N GLY A 396 16.27 27.29 10.16
CA GLY A 396 17.41 27.64 10.99
C GLY A 396 17.71 29.14 11.05
N SER A 397 18.56 29.50 12.01
CA SER A 397 18.94 30.89 12.30
C SER A 397 19.78 31.50 11.16
N PRO A 398 20.08 32.81 11.19
CA PRO A 398 21.03 33.43 10.28
C PRO A 398 22.43 32.78 10.27
N GLY A 399 22.83 32.08 11.34
CA GLY A 399 24.07 31.29 11.35
C GLY A 399 23.97 29.94 10.61
N ALA A 400 22.74 29.47 10.37
CA ALA A 400 22.46 28.27 9.60
C ALA A 400 22.27 28.56 8.11
N ILE A 401 21.43 29.55 7.82
CA ILE A 401 21.19 30.08 6.48
C ILE A 401 21.32 31.59 6.59
N SER A 402 22.40 32.15 6.04
CA SER A 402 22.75 33.57 6.13
C SER A 402 21.65 34.51 5.65
N THR A 403 21.70 35.75 6.12
CA THR A 403 20.89 36.85 5.60
C THR A 403 21.17 37.11 4.12
N THR A 404 22.35 36.74 3.61
CA THR A 404 22.67 36.80 2.17
C THR A 404 21.76 35.89 1.36
N VAL A 405 21.55 34.64 1.80
CA VAL A 405 20.61 33.72 1.14
C VAL A 405 19.19 34.26 1.19
N GLU A 406 18.75 34.73 2.36
CA GLU A 406 17.43 35.33 2.55
C GLU A 406 17.20 36.50 1.58
N ASN A 407 18.16 37.44 1.50
CA ASN A 407 18.09 38.56 0.57
C ASN A 407 18.08 38.12 -0.90
N GLN A 408 18.84 37.07 -1.24
CA GLN A 408 18.84 36.50 -2.59
C GLN A 408 17.48 35.90 -2.95
N VAL A 409 16.79 35.23 -2.02
CA VAL A 409 15.44 34.70 -2.24
C VAL A 409 14.41 35.82 -2.36
N THR A 410 14.46 36.83 -1.48
CA THR A 410 13.58 38.02 -1.55
C THR A 410 13.76 38.78 -2.87
N ALA A 411 14.99 38.92 -3.36
CA ALA A 411 15.30 39.59 -4.63
C ALA A 411 14.72 38.85 -5.86
N LEU A 412 14.41 37.56 -5.75
CA LEU A 412 13.69 36.81 -6.79
C LEU A 412 12.18 37.06 -6.78
N GLY A 413 11.67 37.84 -5.82
CA GLY A 413 10.26 38.19 -5.71
C GLY A 413 9.44 37.27 -4.80
N TYR A 414 10.08 36.50 -3.91
CA TYR A 414 9.40 35.61 -2.97
C TYR A 414 9.29 36.23 -1.57
N GLN A 415 8.25 35.84 -0.83
CA GLN A 415 8.17 36.09 0.60
C GLN A 415 9.09 35.12 1.31
N VAL A 416 9.85 35.59 2.30
CA VAL A 416 10.70 34.72 3.12
C VAL A 416 10.11 34.62 4.51
N LYS A 417 9.91 33.39 5.00
CA LYS A 417 9.57 33.12 6.40
C LYS A 417 10.65 32.26 7.03
N ARG A 418 11.37 32.81 8.00
CA ARG A 418 12.41 32.08 8.72
C ARG A 418 11.81 31.37 9.93
N LEU A 419 12.08 30.07 10.05
CA LEU A 419 11.69 29.24 11.20
C LEU A 419 12.98 28.87 11.93
N ALA A 420 13.19 29.48 13.10
CA ALA A 420 14.44 29.35 13.84
C ALA A 420 14.23 29.54 15.33
N GLY A 421 14.95 28.73 16.12
CA GLY A 421 15.14 28.91 17.54
C GLY A 421 16.62 29.15 17.89
N GLN A 422 16.91 29.20 19.20
CA GLN A 422 18.28 29.33 19.71
C GLN A 422 19.13 28.08 19.43
N ASN A 423 18.48 26.94 19.22
CA ASN A 423 19.09 25.66 18.95
C ASN A 423 18.16 24.80 18.08
N ARG A 424 18.60 23.59 17.73
CA ARG A 424 17.83 22.65 16.90
C ARG A 424 16.48 22.26 17.52
N TYR A 425 16.40 22.17 18.85
CA TYR A 425 15.18 21.77 19.56
C TYR A 425 14.12 22.86 19.42
N THR A 426 14.44 24.10 19.78
CA THR A 426 13.55 25.26 19.60
C THR A 426 13.25 25.56 18.13
N THR A 427 14.17 25.27 17.20
CA THR A 427 13.89 25.33 15.76
C THR A 427 12.84 24.30 15.33
N SER A 428 12.92 23.06 15.86
CA SER A 428 11.90 22.04 15.57
C SER A 428 10.50 22.43 16.09
N LEU A 429 10.43 23.13 17.23
CA LEU A 429 9.16 23.66 17.75
C LEU A 429 8.59 24.76 16.85
N ALA A 430 9.43 25.70 16.38
CA ALA A 430 8.99 26.72 15.43
C ALA A 430 8.49 26.13 14.11
N ILE A 431 9.03 24.98 13.69
CA ILE A 431 8.52 24.21 12.54
C ILE A 431 7.18 23.56 12.87
N ALA A 432 7.06 22.94 14.05
CA ALA A 432 5.82 22.31 14.51
C ALA A 432 4.66 23.32 14.57
N ASP A 433 4.88 24.49 15.19
CA ASP A 433 3.88 25.56 15.29
C ASP A 433 3.44 26.08 13.92
N GLU A 434 4.37 26.16 12.96
CA GLU A 434 4.05 26.58 11.59
C GLU A 434 3.20 25.53 10.86
N ILE A 435 3.40 24.24 11.13
CA ILE A 435 2.56 23.17 10.58
C ILE A 435 1.18 23.24 11.19
N ASN A 436 1.10 23.09 12.52
CA ASN A 436 -0.12 23.19 13.29
C ASN A 436 0.23 23.38 14.77
N PRO A 437 -0.23 24.45 15.43
CA PRO A 437 0.00 24.66 16.87
C PRO A 437 -0.77 23.66 17.76
N GLU A 438 -1.79 22.98 17.23
CA GLU A 438 -2.57 21.94 17.93
C GLU A 438 -2.53 20.62 17.13
N PRO A 439 -1.36 19.95 17.05
CA PRO A 439 -1.22 18.74 16.25
C PRO A 439 -1.92 17.54 16.91
N THR A 440 -2.50 16.68 16.09
CA THR A 440 -3.06 15.38 16.54
C THR A 440 -1.96 14.40 16.92
N TRP A 441 -0.83 14.44 16.21
CA TRP A 441 0.28 13.51 16.38
C TRP A 441 1.61 14.24 16.56
N VAL A 442 2.42 13.80 17.51
CA VAL A 442 3.71 14.41 17.83
C VAL A 442 4.80 13.34 17.81
N PHE A 443 5.64 13.36 16.77
CA PHE A 443 6.76 12.44 16.61
C PHE A 443 8.01 13.05 17.25
N ALA A 444 8.47 12.47 18.34
CA ALA A 444 9.66 12.90 19.06
C ALA A 444 10.86 12.00 18.73
N ALA A 445 11.88 12.58 18.11
CA ALA A 445 13.14 11.89 17.77
C ALA A 445 14.34 12.63 18.35
N THR A 446 15.48 11.96 18.50
CA THR A 446 16.70 12.66 18.94
C THR A 446 17.15 13.70 17.90
N GLY A 447 17.50 14.89 18.36
CA GLY A 447 18.17 15.91 17.55
C GLY A 447 19.68 15.71 17.45
N ALA A 448 20.28 14.75 18.18
CA ALA A 448 21.72 14.49 18.16
C ALA A 448 22.15 13.71 16.91
N ASN A 449 21.23 12.97 16.30
CA ASN A 449 21.42 12.19 15.08
C ASN A 449 20.22 12.40 14.13
N PHE A 450 20.27 11.86 12.91
CA PHE A 450 19.26 12.12 11.87
C PHE A 450 18.33 10.97 11.47
N PRO A 451 18.72 9.67 11.47
CA PRO A 451 17.97 8.65 10.75
C PRO A 451 16.52 8.47 11.20
N ASP A 452 16.30 8.46 12.52
CA ASP A 452 14.98 8.25 13.10
C ASP A 452 14.03 9.40 12.73
N ALA A 453 14.55 10.64 12.73
CA ALA A 453 13.79 11.82 12.35
C ALA A 453 13.48 11.88 10.85
N LEU A 454 14.31 11.27 9.97
CA LEU A 454 14.01 11.18 8.53
C LEU A 454 12.80 10.29 8.27
N ALA A 455 12.75 9.11 8.91
CA ALA A 455 11.60 8.22 8.81
C ALA A 455 10.35 8.86 9.44
N ALA A 456 10.50 9.49 10.62
CA ALA A 456 9.44 10.23 11.27
C ALA A 456 8.91 11.40 10.43
N GLY A 457 9.79 12.10 9.69
CA GLY A 457 9.41 13.20 8.83
C GLY A 457 8.49 12.80 7.68
N ALA A 458 8.75 11.65 7.05
CA ALA A 458 7.86 11.08 6.03
C ALA A 458 6.53 10.64 6.65
N ALA A 459 6.57 9.94 7.78
CA ALA A 459 5.38 9.50 8.51
C ALA A 459 4.49 10.67 8.95
N ALA A 460 5.04 11.65 9.68
CA ALA A 460 4.32 12.83 10.12
C ALA A 460 3.79 13.65 8.93
N GLY A 461 4.60 13.86 7.90
CA GLY A 461 4.16 14.62 6.73
C GLY A 461 2.97 14.01 5.98
N SER A 462 2.79 12.67 6.03
CA SER A 462 1.62 12.00 5.43
C SER A 462 0.28 12.40 6.07
N PHE A 463 0.30 12.87 7.31
CA PHE A 463 -0.86 13.43 8.00
C PHE A 463 -1.17 14.86 7.55
N ASN A 464 -0.21 15.60 6.98
CA ASN A 464 -0.35 17.02 6.69
C ASN A 464 -0.78 17.30 5.24
N THR A 465 -1.27 16.28 4.52
CA THR A 465 -1.74 16.43 3.15
C THR A 465 -3.11 17.11 3.10
N PRO A 466 -3.42 17.87 2.03
CA PRO A 466 -4.69 18.59 1.91
C PRO A 466 -5.91 17.65 2.06
N GLY A 467 -6.85 18.04 2.93
CA GLY A 467 -8.06 17.25 3.21
C GLY A 467 -7.94 16.25 4.35
N SER A 468 -6.78 16.18 5.03
CA SER A 468 -6.64 15.44 6.30
C SER A 468 -7.36 16.18 7.44
N ASP A 469 -8.11 15.43 8.25
CA ASP A 469 -8.73 15.92 9.50
C ASP A 469 -7.74 15.93 10.68
N GLU A 470 -6.53 15.40 10.48
CA GLU A 470 -5.47 15.29 11.47
C GLU A 470 -4.22 16.04 10.99
N ALA A 471 -3.36 16.43 11.92
CA ALA A 471 -2.03 16.96 11.61
C ALA A 471 -0.96 16.28 12.47
N ALA A 472 0.24 16.15 11.94
CA ALA A 472 1.37 15.57 12.65
C ALA A 472 2.63 16.43 12.52
N VAL A 473 3.40 16.50 13.60
CA VAL A 473 4.65 17.28 13.67
C VAL A 473 5.82 16.40 14.10
N VAL A 474 7.03 16.83 13.76
CA VAL A 474 8.27 16.25 14.29
C VAL A 474 8.92 17.25 15.23
N ILE A 475 9.15 16.82 16.47
CA ILE A 475 9.89 17.59 17.47
C ILE A 475 11.18 16.86 17.84
N LEU A 476 12.18 17.62 18.28
CA LEU A 476 13.48 17.06 18.65
C LEU A 476 13.67 17.02 20.17
N THR A 477 14.23 15.91 20.66
CA THR A 477 14.68 15.72 22.03
C THR A 477 16.20 15.70 22.09
N ARG A 478 16.78 15.92 23.28
CA ARG A 478 18.17 15.48 23.51
C ARG A 478 18.19 13.95 23.57
N ASP A 479 19.39 13.36 23.59
CA ASP A 479 19.51 11.92 23.79
C ASP A 479 18.96 11.53 25.16
N TYR A 480 17.93 10.67 25.17
CA TYR A 480 17.27 10.09 26.35
C TYR A 480 16.57 11.06 27.31
N VAL A 481 16.66 12.37 27.09
CA VAL A 481 16.03 13.41 27.93
C VAL A 481 15.42 14.52 27.09
N LEU A 482 14.42 15.21 27.62
CA LEU A 482 13.79 16.34 26.94
C LEU A 482 14.68 17.59 27.02
N ASP A 483 14.61 18.41 25.98
CA ASP A 483 14.99 19.81 26.11
C ASP A 483 13.90 20.55 26.90
N PRO A 484 14.22 21.48 27.82
CA PRO A 484 13.20 22.21 28.58
C PRO A 484 12.12 22.85 27.72
N ALA A 485 12.47 23.38 26.54
CA ALA A 485 11.47 23.96 25.64
C ALA A 485 10.56 22.88 25.04
N THR A 486 11.12 21.71 24.69
CA THR A 486 10.36 20.56 24.19
C THR A 486 9.44 20.00 25.28
N GLU A 487 9.89 19.95 26.54
CA GLU A 487 9.05 19.53 27.66
C GLU A 487 7.88 20.49 27.90
N THR A 488 8.12 21.81 27.89
CA THR A 488 7.05 22.81 27.96
C THR A 488 6.03 22.60 26.83
N TYR A 489 6.50 22.45 25.59
CA TYR A 489 5.64 22.21 24.44
C TYR A 489 4.74 20.97 24.63
N LEU A 490 5.31 19.85 25.07
CA LEU A 490 4.56 18.61 25.32
C LEU A 490 3.53 18.75 26.45
N ASN A 491 3.82 19.55 27.48
CA ASN A 491 2.90 19.80 28.59
C ASN A 491 1.70 20.68 28.20
N GLU A 492 1.82 21.45 27.11
CA GLU A 492 0.78 22.35 26.61
C GLU A 492 -0.09 21.71 25.52
N LEU A 493 0.20 20.48 25.10
CA LEU A 493 -0.58 19.76 24.10
C LEU A 493 -2.03 19.52 24.56
N ASN A 494 -2.94 19.47 23.58
CA ASN A 494 -4.30 19.02 23.80
C ASN A 494 -4.30 17.57 24.32
N GLU A 495 -5.21 17.24 25.24
CA GLU A 495 -5.37 15.88 25.81
C GLU A 495 -5.57 14.78 24.75
N ARG A 496 -6.04 15.13 23.54
CA ARG A 496 -6.22 14.20 22.42
C ARG A 496 -4.96 13.98 21.57
N SER A 497 -3.90 14.74 21.81
CA SER A 497 -2.66 14.63 21.06
C SER A 497 -1.95 13.32 21.42
N VAL A 498 -1.48 12.59 20.42
CA VAL A 498 -0.77 11.32 20.61
C VAL A 498 0.73 11.54 20.43
N VAL A 499 1.50 11.23 21.49
CA VAL A 499 2.96 11.28 21.45
C VAL A 499 3.51 9.97 20.90
N VAL A 500 4.47 10.06 19.99
CA VAL A 500 5.18 8.95 19.37
C VAL A 500 6.66 9.13 19.62
N GLY A 501 7.28 8.21 20.35
CA GLY A 501 8.71 8.23 20.62
C GLY A 501 9.46 7.42 19.58
N VAL A 502 10.22 8.08 18.71
CA VAL A 502 10.92 7.46 17.58
C VAL A 502 12.41 7.31 17.88
N GLY A 503 12.92 6.10 17.70
CA GLY A 503 14.24 5.69 18.16
C GLY A 503 14.29 5.50 19.67
N LEU A 504 15.26 4.73 20.16
CA LEU A 504 15.41 4.45 21.59
C LEU A 504 15.56 5.75 22.42
N GLN A 505 16.26 6.74 21.88
CA GLN A 505 16.50 8.04 22.50
C GLN A 505 15.21 8.85 22.63
N GLY A 506 14.45 9.02 21.54
CA GLY A 506 13.19 9.75 21.54
C GLY A 506 12.16 9.09 22.43
N LYS A 507 12.00 7.77 22.29
CA LYS A 507 11.18 6.92 23.15
C LYS A 507 11.47 7.12 24.64
N THR A 508 12.74 7.06 25.03
CA THR A 508 13.16 7.20 26.42
C THR A 508 12.90 8.62 26.95
N ALA A 509 13.20 9.64 26.14
CA ALA A 509 12.96 11.04 26.51
C ALA A 509 11.47 11.33 26.75
N THR A 510 10.57 10.71 25.99
CA THR A 510 9.13 10.95 26.10
C THR A 510 8.38 10.00 27.05
N ALA A 511 9.06 9.13 27.80
CA ALA A 511 8.41 8.07 28.57
C ALA A 511 7.28 8.54 29.51
N GLN A 512 7.38 9.75 30.07
CA GLN A 512 6.36 10.33 30.95
C GLN A 512 5.03 10.66 30.25
N TYR A 513 5.00 10.67 28.92
CA TYR A 513 3.81 10.95 28.10
C TYR A 513 3.15 9.70 27.51
N ASN A 514 3.50 8.51 28.00
CA ASN A 514 2.97 7.23 27.51
C ASN A 514 3.03 7.10 25.96
N PRO A 515 4.22 7.28 25.36
CA PRO A 515 4.35 7.39 23.91
C PRO A 515 4.00 6.06 23.23
N ILE A 516 3.58 6.12 21.97
CA ILE A 516 3.74 4.96 21.08
C ILE A 516 5.24 4.78 20.86
N GLU A 517 5.76 3.62 21.23
CA GLU A 517 7.19 3.31 21.17
C GLU A 517 7.56 2.78 19.78
N ILE A 518 8.35 3.53 19.00
CA ILE A 518 8.89 3.08 17.72
C ILE A 518 10.40 3.05 17.81
N TYR A 519 11.00 1.89 18.03
CA TYR A 519 12.44 1.77 18.01
C TYR A 519 12.85 0.36 17.61
N GLY A 520 13.88 0.27 16.77
CA GLY A 520 14.58 -0.98 16.51
C GLY A 520 15.95 -1.02 17.17
N THR A 521 16.69 -2.10 16.97
CA THR A 521 18.09 -2.22 17.42
C THR A 521 19.03 -1.24 16.72
N ASN A 522 18.62 -0.73 15.55
CA ASN A 522 19.40 0.17 14.73
C ASN A 522 18.50 1.07 13.86
N ARG A 523 19.12 2.03 13.16
CA ARG A 523 18.42 3.03 12.33
C ARG A 523 17.54 2.45 11.20
N TYR A 524 17.94 1.31 10.64
CA TYR A 524 17.22 0.68 9.53
C TYR A 524 15.95 0.01 10.05
N GLU A 525 16.06 -0.64 11.21
CA GLU A 525 14.93 -1.26 11.90
C GLU A 525 13.98 -0.22 12.49
N THR A 526 14.46 0.90 13.05
CA THR A 526 13.56 2.01 13.44
C THR A 526 12.81 2.58 12.24
N ALA A 527 13.45 2.71 11.08
CA ALA A 527 12.77 3.15 9.85
C ALA A 527 11.72 2.13 9.38
N LEU A 528 12.02 0.82 9.48
CA LEU A 528 11.05 -0.25 9.25
C LEU A 528 9.89 -0.18 10.24
N MET A 529 10.13 -0.09 11.55
CA MET A 529 9.09 0.03 12.57
C MET A 529 8.21 1.26 12.33
N THR A 530 8.81 2.39 11.92
CA THR A 530 8.05 3.60 11.55
C THR A 530 7.17 3.35 10.32
N ALA A 531 7.73 2.75 9.27
CA ALA A 531 6.99 2.40 8.05
C ALA A 531 5.86 1.41 8.36
N TRP A 532 6.20 0.34 9.07
CA TRP A 532 5.29 -0.74 9.45
C TRP A 532 4.14 -0.19 10.25
N GLY A 533 4.38 0.62 11.29
CA GLY A 533 3.34 1.13 12.18
C GLY A 533 2.34 2.07 11.50
N PHE A 534 2.80 2.93 10.58
CA PHE A 534 2.00 4.04 10.05
C PHE A 534 1.49 3.84 8.62
N PHE A 535 2.07 2.89 7.87
CA PHE A 535 1.72 2.67 6.48
C PHE A 535 1.22 1.24 6.27
N GLY A 536 -0.06 1.11 5.95
CA GLY A 536 -0.67 -0.11 5.43
C GLY A 536 -1.37 0.19 4.11
N GLY A 537 -1.17 -0.65 3.09
CA GLY A 537 -1.83 -0.44 1.80
C GLY A 537 -1.34 0.79 1.02
N THR A 538 -0.05 1.10 1.04
CA THR A 538 0.49 2.20 0.24
C THR A 538 0.86 1.72 -1.17
N ALA A 539 0.74 2.62 -2.15
CA ALA A 539 1.16 2.40 -3.53
C ALA A 539 2.67 2.66 -3.75
N TYR A 540 3.32 3.34 -2.80
CA TYR A 540 4.70 3.80 -2.94
C TYR A 540 5.53 3.44 -1.72
N ALA A 541 6.78 3.03 -1.93
CA ALA A 541 7.77 2.90 -0.87
C ALA A 541 9.07 3.61 -1.28
N GLY A 542 9.57 4.51 -0.43
CA GLY A 542 10.83 5.22 -0.63
C GLY A 542 11.99 4.50 0.03
N ILE A 543 13.12 4.40 -0.66
CA ILE A 543 14.36 3.81 -0.18
C ILE A 543 15.49 4.81 -0.37
N ALA A 544 16.20 5.10 0.71
CA ALA A 544 17.42 5.90 0.70
C ALA A 544 18.52 5.24 1.54
N THR A 545 19.76 5.72 1.41
CA THR A 545 20.82 5.28 2.31
C THR A 545 20.54 5.76 3.74
N GLY A 546 20.82 4.92 4.73
CA GLY A 546 20.84 5.36 6.13
C GLY A 546 22.20 5.94 6.56
N ALA A 547 23.22 5.96 5.68
CA ALA A 547 24.56 6.42 6.00
C ALA A 547 24.75 7.95 5.87
N ASP A 548 23.95 8.60 5.03
CA ASP A 548 23.90 10.06 4.85
C ASP A 548 22.42 10.50 4.75
N TRP A 549 22.13 11.79 4.85
CA TRP A 549 20.78 12.33 5.04
C TRP A 549 20.17 13.12 3.85
N PRO A 550 20.91 13.77 2.93
CA PRO A 550 20.31 14.74 2.02
C PRO A 550 19.23 14.17 1.08
N ASP A 551 19.52 13.00 0.47
CA ASP A 551 18.61 12.37 -0.48
C ASP A 551 17.34 11.87 0.22
N ALA A 552 17.48 11.32 1.43
CA ALA A 552 16.37 10.89 2.27
C ALA A 552 15.54 12.07 2.78
N LEU A 553 16.14 13.23 3.06
CA LEU A 553 15.42 14.42 3.50
C LEU A 553 14.55 15.02 2.38
N ALA A 554 15.13 15.20 1.19
CA ALA A 554 14.37 15.68 0.03
C ALA A 554 13.33 14.64 -0.43
N GLY A 555 13.74 13.37 -0.55
CA GLY A 555 12.84 12.27 -0.89
C GLY A 555 11.74 12.07 0.15
N GLY A 556 12.02 12.29 1.44
CA GLY A 556 11.06 12.16 2.53
C GLY A 556 9.93 13.17 2.42
N ALA A 557 10.20 14.39 1.94
CA ALA A 557 9.16 15.37 1.64
C ALA A 557 8.22 14.90 0.50
N LEU A 558 8.77 14.26 -0.54
CA LEU A 558 7.95 13.64 -1.58
C LEU A 558 7.14 12.47 -1.02
N MET A 559 7.77 11.57 -0.27
CA MET A 559 7.11 10.41 0.33
C MET A 559 5.97 10.81 1.28
N ALA A 560 6.18 11.86 2.09
CA ALA A 560 5.11 12.50 2.87
C ALA A 560 3.95 13.00 1.99
N THR A 561 4.26 13.66 0.87
CA THR A 561 3.25 14.22 -0.04
C THR A 561 2.41 13.14 -0.72
N ILE A 562 3.02 12.01 -1.10
CA ILE A 562 2.36 10.91 -1.83
C ILE A 562 1.89 9.76 -0.91
N ASN A 563 1.89 9.96 0.40
CA ASN A 563 1.47 8.98 1.40
C ASN A 563 2.23 7.64 1.32
N GLY A 564 3.56 7.68 1.32
CA GLY A 564 4.39 6.48 1.42
C GLY A 564 5.51 6.61 2.47
N PRO A 565 6.05 5.49 2.96
CA PRO A 565 7.12 5.49 3.95
C PRO A 565 8.47 5.85 3.33
N MET A 566 9.38 6.33 4.18
CA MET A 566 10.82 6.40 3.89
C MET A 566 11.54 5.29 4.66
N LEU A 567 11.94 4.25 3.94
CA LEU A 567 12.78 3.16 4.44
C LEU A 567 14.26 3.48 4.22
N LEU A 568 15.12 2.95 5.09
CA LEU A 568 16.56 3.13 5.01
C LEU A 568 17.25 1.81 4.68
N THR A 569 18.28 1.87 3.84
CA THR A 569 19.15 0.74 3.53
C THR A 569 20.63 1.05 3.77
N ARG A 570 21.44 0.02 3.96
CA ARG A 570 22.90 0.13 4.09
C ARG A 570 23.47 0.52 2.73
N GLY A 571 23.68 1.81 2.49
CA GLY A 571 24.08 2.33 1.18
C GLY A 571 25.40 1.73 0.67
N GLY A 572 25.48 1.55 -0.65
CA GLY A 572 26.64 0.97 -1.33
C GLY A 572 26.80 -0.55 -1.20
N ALA A 573 25.95 -1.22 -0.42
CA ALA A 573 25.92 -2.69 -0.36
C ALA A 573 25.45 -3.28 -1.70
N SER A 574 25.88 -4.52 -2.01
CA SER A 574 25.49 -5.20 -3.25
C SER A 574 24.03 -5.66 -3.28
N THR A 575 23.41 -5.85 -2.12
CA THR A 575 22.04 -6.34 -1.96
C THR A 575 21.23 -5.41 -1.08
N LEU A 576 19.90 -5.43 -1.26
CA LEU A 576 18.98 -4.68 -0.41
C LEU A 576 19.12 -5.17 1.04
N SER A 577 18.98 -4.24 1.98
CA SER A 577 18.90 -4.59 3.40
C SER A 577 17.63 -5.41 3.68
N LEU A 578 17.69 -6.27 4.71
CA LEU A 578 16.52 -7.03 5.18
C LEU A 578 15.33 -6.12 5.53
N GLU A 579 15.59 -4.97 6.15
CA GLU A 579 14.51 -4.14 6.69
C GLU A 579 13.55 -3.59 5.61
N PRO A 580 14.04 -2.95 4.51
CA PRO A 580 13.18 -2.65 3.37
C PRO A 580 12.57 -3.88 2.68
N GLU A 581 13.30 -4.99 2.59
CA GLU A 581 12.81 -6.24 1.97
C GLU A 581 11.55 -6.76 2.67
N LEU A 582 11.57 -6.86 4.00
CA LEU A 582 10.41 -7.30 4.79
C LEU A 582 9.16 -6.44 4.53
N PHE A 583 9.33 -5.12 4.46
CA PHE A 583 8.22 -4.22 4.15
C PHE A 583 7.70 -4.41 2.73
N LEU A 584 8.59 -4.47 1.74
CA LEU A 584 8.18 -4.61 0.34
C LEU A 584 7.48 -5.94 0.07
N ASP A 585 7.92 -7.01 0.74
CA ASP A 585 7.28 -8.32 0.65
C ASP A 585 5.86 -8.30 1.24
N GLU A 586 5.71 -7.84 2.48
CA GLU A 586 4.44 -7.75 3.21
C GLU A 586 3.40 -6.87 2.49
N HIS A 587 3.86 -5.81 1.83
CA HIS A 587 2.99 -4.82 1.20
C HIS A 587 2.94 -4.94 -0.33
N SER A 588 3.56 -5.97 -0.92
CA SER A 588 3.68 -6.17 -2.38
C SER A 588 2.37 -5.99 -3.13
N GLY A 589 1.29 -6.63 -2.65
CA GLY A 589 -0.03 -6.57 -3.29
C GLY A 589 -0.63 -5.15 -3.45
N SER A 590 -0.22 -4.17 -2.63
CA SER A 590 -0.63 -2.77 -2.76
C SER A 590 0.44 -1.87 -3.38
N LEU A 591 1.71 -2.29 -3.38
CA LEU A 591 2.83 -1.49 -3.88
C LEU A 591 2.88 -1.51 -5.41
N HIS A 592 2.94 -0.32 -6.01
CA HIS A 592 3.02 -0.15 -7.47
C HIS A 592 4.38 0.39 -7.89
N SER A 593 5.06 1.09 -6.98
CA SER A 593 6.32 1.77 -7.27
C SER A 593 7.24 1.81 -6.07
N GLY A 594 8.46 1.28 -6.25
CA GLY A 594 9.57 1.50 -5.34
C GLY A 594 10.41 2.69 -5.81
N LEU A 595 10.64 3.67 -4.95
CA LEU A 595 11.40 4.88 -5.25
C LEU A 595 12.78 4.81 -4.58
N ILE A 596 13.83 4.86 -5.38
CA ILE A 596 15.20 5.00 -4.90
C ILE A 596 15.61 6.46 -4.95
N PHE A 597 15.99 7.02 -3.80
CA PHE A 597 16.55 8.36 -3.71
C PHE A 597 18.07 8.30 -3.62
N GLY A 598 18.73 8.97 -4.57
CA GLY A 598 20.19 9.01 -4.68
C GLY A 598 20.74 8.19 -5.84
N SER A 599 22.00 8.45 -6.18
CA SER A 599 22.68 7.83 -7.32
C SER A 599 23.03 6.35 -7.04
N ALA A 600 23.49 5.64 -8.08
CA ALA A 600 23.96 4.26 -7.94
C ALA A 600 25.18 4.11 -7.02
N GLY A 601 25.92 5.19 -6.75
CA GLY A 601 27.02 5.18 -5.78
C GLY A 601 26.55 5.26 -4.32
N VAL A 602 25.29 5.65 -4.09
CA VAL A 602 24.69 5.82 -2.75
C VAL A 602 23.75 4.65 -2.44
N VAL A 603 22.87 4.32 -3.38
CA VAL A 603 22.02 3.11 -3.34
C VAL A 603 22.30 2.30 -4.59
N ALA A 604 22.99 1.17 -4.43
CA ALA A 604 23.55 0.40 -5.53
C ALA A 604 22.49 -0.14 -6.50
N THR A 605 22.91 -0.49 -7.71
CA THR A 605 22.02 -1.11 -8.71
C THR A 605 21.47 -2.45 -8.25
N GLY A 606 22.25 -3.24 -7.48
CA GLY A 606 21.76 -4.48 -6.88
C GLY A 606 20.69 -4.26 -5.79
N GLN A 607 20.79 -3.15 -5.03
CA GLN A 607 19.74 -2.74 -4.08
C GLN A 607 18.47 -2.33 -4.82
N GLN A 608 18.60 -1.55 -5.90
CA GLN A 608 17.47 -1.19 -6.78
C GLN A 608 16.81 -2.43 -7.40
N ALA A 609 17.60 -3.41 -7.83
CA ALA A 609 17.07 -4.66 -8.36
C ALA A 609 16.31 -5.45 -7.29
N GLY A 610 16.82 -5.50 -6.05
CA GLY A 610 16.13 -6.09 -4.90
C GLY A 610 14.76 -5.45 -4.64
N VAL A 611 14.67 -4.12 -4.69
CA VAL A 611 13.37 -3.42 -4.57
C VAL A 611 12.39 -3.90 -5.65
N GLY A 612 12.86 -4.01 -6.90
CA GLY A 612 12.06 -4.52 -8.01
C GLY A 612 11.56 -5.94 -7.80
N THR A 613 12.45 -6.84 -7.36
CA THR A 613 12.09 -8.24 -7.05
C THR A 613 10.96 -8.32 -6.03
N TRP A 614 11.07 -7.58 -4.92
CA TRP A 614 10.13 -7.69 -3.80
C TRP A 614 8.77 -7.03 -4.04
N ILE A 615 8.67 -6.05 -4.94
CA ILE A 615 7.37 -5.50 -5.34
C ILE A 615 6.78 -6.19 -6.56
N SER A 616 7.59 -6.90 -7.35
CA SER A 616 7.13 -7.42 -8.64
C SER A 616 6.25 -8.66 -8.53
N GLY A 617 5.14 -8.63 -9.28
CA GLY A 617 4.41 -9.82 -9.67
C GLY A 617 5.03 -10.57 -10.87
N PRO A 618 4.29 -11.53 -11.47
CA PRO A 618 4.78 -12.36 -12.57
C PRO A 618 5.04 -11.60 -13.88
N GLY A 619 4.64 -10.33 -13.98
CA GLY A 619 4.99 -9.42 -15.07
C GLY A 619 6.34 -8.72 -14.89
N GLY A 620 7.04 -8.95 -13.77
CA GLY A 620 8.30 -8.31 -13.44
C GLY A 620 8.14 -6.82 -13.18
N TYR A 621 9.24 -6.08 -13.31
CA TYR A 621 9.24 -4.62 -13.10
C TYR A 621 10.01 -3.90 -14.20
N THR A 622 9.70 -2.61 -14.35
CA THR A 622 10.42 -1.69 -15.23
C THR A 622 11.23 -0.69 -14.42
N GLN A 623 12.43 -0.35 -14.91
CA GLN A 623 13.25 0.68 -14.28
C GLN A 623 13.03 2.02 -14.97
N VAL A 624 12.80 3.07 -14.18
CA VAL A 624 12.57 4.44 -14.67
C VAL A 624 13.52 5.38 -13.93
N GLN A 625 14.09 6.36 -14.62
CA GLN A 625 15.01 7.33 -14.02
C GLN A 625 14.46 8.75 -14.17
N ASN A 626 14.48 9.51 -13.08
CA ASN A 626 14.05 10.91 -12.99
C ASN A 626 12.74 11.21 -13.78
N PRO A 627 11.65 10.44 -13.58
CA PRO A 627 10.39 10.73 -14.25
C PRO A 627 9.77 12.00 -13.69
N THR A 628 8.88 12.62 -14.47
CA THR A 628 8.17 13.86 -14.11
C THR A 628 6.69 13.62 -13.75
N ASN A 629 6.35 12.42 -13.27
CA ASN A 629 4.96 12.02 -13.02
C ASN A 629 4.76 11.11 -11.80
N ILE A 630 5.58 11.26 -10.76
CA ILE A 630 5.42 10.50 -9.51
C ILE A 630 4.24 11.06 -8.73
N GLY A 631 3.33 10.19 -8.28
CA GLY A 631 2.17 10.61 -7.49
C GLY A 631 1.11 11.38 -8.28
N ILE A 632 1.24 11.47 -9.61
CA ILE A 632 0.18 12.02 -10.46
C ILE A 632 -0.77 10.87 -10.82
N ASN A 633 -2.01 10.94 -10.34
CA ASN A 633 -3.07 10.04 -10.77
C ASN A 633 -3.49 10.39 -12.21
N GLY A 634 -2.73 9.88 -13.19
CA GLY A 634 -3.07 9.96 -14.60
C GLY A 634 -3.20 8.55 -15.21
N ALA A 635 -4.43 8.19 -15.59
CA ALA A 635 -4.82 7.02 -16.38
C ALA A 635 -5.12 5.68 -15.65
N VAL A 636 -6.08 5.69 -14.73
CA VAL A 636 -7.15 4.67 -14.69
C VAL A 636 -8.46 5.45 -14.57
N GLY A 637 -9.38 5.27 -15.54
CA GLY A 637 -10.49 6.19 -15.75
C GLY A 637 -11.42 6.34 -14.54
N VAL A 638 -11.28 7.45 -13.81
CA VAL A 638 -12.35 8.01 -12.97
C VAL A 638 -12.30 9.53 -13.12
N ASN A 639 -13.15 10.06 -13.99
CA ASN A 639 -13.53 11.47 -13.91
C ASN A 639 -14.34 11.65 -12.63
N SER A 640 -13.80 12.32 -11.63
CA SER A 640 -14.64 13.01 -10.66
C SER A 640 -13.88 14.14 -9.96
N ALA A 641 -13.84 15.29 -10.64
CA ALA A 641 -14.08 16.55 -9.95
C ALA A 641 -15.52 16.54 -9.44
N ALA A 642 -15.77 15.81 -8.34
CA ALA A 642 -17.02 15.88 -7.60
C ALA A 642 -16.66 16.29 -6.17
N LYS A 643 -17.12 17.49 -5.79
CA LYS A 643 -17.22 17.89 -4.39
C LYS A 643 -18.08 16.84 -3.68
N SER A 644 -17.49 15.83 -3.04
CA SER A 644 -18.27 14.89 -2.24
C SER A 644 -18.62 15.57 -0.92
N LYS A 645 -19.92 15.80 -0.70
CA LYS A 645 -20.44 15.90 0.65
C LYS A 645 -20.28 14.49 1.24
N ARG A 646 -19.39 14.33 2.22
CA ARG A 646 -19.22 13.09 2.98
C ARG A 646 -20.59 12.68 3.56
N ALA A 647 -21.19 11.61 3.04
CA ALA A 647 -22.25 10.88 3.73
C ALA A 647 -21.64 10.23 4.98
N LYS A 648 -22.43 10.12 6.04
CA LYS A 648 -21.98 9.90 7.43
C LYS A 648 -21.98 8.42 7.86
N THR A 649 -21.93 7.47 6.94
CA THR A 649 -22.12 6.04 7.22
C THR A 649 -21.11 5.19 6.47
N ALA A 650 -20.47 4.27 7.20
CA ALA A 650 -19.27 3.49 6.87
C ALA A 650 -17.99 4.35 6.71
N THR A 651 -17.23 4.48 7.80
CA THR A 651 -15.81 4.86 7.71
C THR A 651 -15.10 3.81 6.86
N GLU A 652 -14.85 4.10 5.59
CA GLU A 652 -13.80 3.43 4.80
C GLU A 652 -12.57 3.32 5.73
N PRO A 653 -11.93 2.15 5.86
CA PRO A 653 -10.73 2.03 6.67
C PRO A 653 -9.79 3.12 6.17
N THR A 654 -9.49 4.10 7.02
CA THR A 654 -8.82 5.36 6.64
C THR A 654 -7.38 5.15 6.17
N GLY A 655 -6.95 3.91 5.94
CA GLY A 655 -5.56 3.47 5.82
C GLY A 655 -4.73 3.71 7.09
N ARG A 656 -5.25 4.51 8.04
CA ARG A 656 -4.55 4.96 9.23
C ARG A 656 -4.98 4.12 10.42
N ARG A 657 -3.98 3.58 11.12
CA ARG A 657 -4.18 2.79 12.33
C ARG A 657 -4.51 3.69 13.51
N THR A 658 -5.39 3.23 14.40
CA THR A 658 -5.52 3.83 15.74
C THR A 658 -4.22 3.61 16.53
N PRO A 659 -3.95 4.39 17.60
CA PRO A 659 -2.80 4.13 18.48
C PRO A 659 -2.67 2.67 18.94
N GLU A 660 -3.78 2.01 19.24
CA GLU A 660 -3.83 0.61 19.67
C GLU A 660 -3.42 -0.34 18.54
N GLN A 661 -3.93 -0.11 17.32
CA GLN A 661 -3.58 -0.89 16.15
C GLN A 661 -2.10 -0.71 15.79
N ILE A 662 -1.55 0.51 15.93
CA ILE A 662 -0.11 0.76 15.74
C ILE A 662 0.69 -0.09 16.73
N ARG A 663 0.37 -0.02 18.03
CA ARG A 663 1.07 -0.82 19.07
C ARG A 663 0.99 -2.32 18.79
N ALA A 664 -0.18 -2.83 18.41
CA ALA A 664 -0.36 -4.24 18.07
C ALA A 664 0.49 -4.65 16.86
N SER A 665 0.49 -3.86 15.79
CA SER A 665 1.29 -4.14 14.59
C SER A 665 2.80 -4.11 14.84
N LEU A 666 3.27 -3.25 15.74
CA LEU A 666 4.68 -3.18 16.13
C LEU A 666 5.08 -4.39 16.97
N ALA A 667 4.22 -4.85 17.87
CA ALA A 667 4.47 -6.07 18.65
C ALA A 667 4.55 -7.32 17.75
N GLU A 668 3.67 -7.42 16.76
CA GLU A 668 3.70 -8.50 15.76
C GLU A 668 4.98 -8.47 14.91
N LEU A 669 5.38 -7.29 14.44
CA LEU A 669 6.64 -7.13 13.70
C LEU A 669 7.84 -7.52 14.58
N GLN A 670 7.84 -7.13 15.86
CA GLN A 670 8.94 -7.46 16.75
C GLN A 670 9.05 -8.97 16.97
N GLU A 671 7.93 -9.67 17.16
CA GLU A 671 7.92 -11.14 17.23
C GLU A 671 8.45 -11.77 15.93
N ARG A 672 8.11 -11.20 14.77
CA ARG A 672 8.61 -11.65 13.47
C ARG A 672 10.11 -11.40 13.28
N LEU A 673 10.66 -10.31 13.82
CA LEU A 673 12.10 -10.02 13.77
C LEU A 673 12.92 -10.89 14.73
N GLU A 674 12.30 -11.39 15.81
CA GLU A 674 12.95 -12.29 16.79
C GLU A 674 13.03 -13.74 16.32
N ARG A 675 12.12 -14.16 15.41
CA ARG A 675 12.10 -15.48 14.78
C ARG A 675 13.10 -15.55 13.63
#